data_AF-E2B074-F1
#
_entry.id   AF-E2B074-F1
#
_cell.length_a   1.000
_cell.length_b   1.000
_cell.length_c   1.000
_cell.angle_alpha   90.00
_cell.angle_beta   90.00
_cell.angle_gamma   90.00
#
_symmetry.space_group_name_H-M   'P 1'
#
loop_
_entity.id
_entity.type
_entity.pdbx_description
1 polymer ?
#
loop_
_entity_poly.entity_id
_entity_poly.type
_entity_poly.pdbx_seq_one_letter_code
_entity_poly.pdbx_strand_id
1 'polypeptide(L)'
;MNGEAEYNVATRYRTVRKHLDKLGYQQALSLDALPLIEMLLADLVQTTDNLKHFKANAEENIKAYSQLRLTVDPYKCDNARLVRECNQLHSDLIETKEAHQKQIKDLKKQIHKLECECNDLQLASSHNIYKIKELETESAAKSKKILELQGKCLKPTIINVVSTKKRPCFPPRRPVLEAEPMPRAKIGGSLPKLSSIEPKIIDIVSMADQKMNCLNQEVTKLRGELLLQTDTIKTLEKQLAGKEKEIIRLRKMLEGGRSYAAVSKDCTCKKMEKKICAAHDITEINEVKILQHAKLELEQQLKESLNKQHDAMSQAMKLAKRNEELEKELRDIDHVALAVKADCNSTVKENNRRVCRLQEKLEDVMTQLHVLERELIVERREVQELRADLESCRLEKRNVQRTLESTLDEKKQMSDRINQLAIIEKNLKDEMERLSKENEYQRQVCKNHKDERYVDHQAIVENGKIIKNTDNFDIQKLIEQKNFKIVSLQQSIQQLKTERDHYRKEYINCRDEQHRASDKDNADLWTRICELKRELSDVEQALSKAQREKEELRFQKEDLEARLKTYKDQQRQVCVPCRSCKPVRTCTCTSDLPISAGSISATKTMLERLERERDTARADFERLIDERDALRERHKMMSEAHSCEQLRLKESLVEAETRLKHVEKERQDLLVTQGSKRATISDLEDQLSNMQEELHRTKQELMTQRTQYHRLRTLQDQTEQSFGNIQSQWSQTESELNKALDRNKSMEQQQTQLNDQIKELKQEINNLRANMTVLDQEKDRLLMALDEKTEKIAALERELMYKDQETEGIHQQIRDLQHKNE
;
A
#
# COMPACT_ATOMS: atom_id res chain seq x y z
N MET A 1 -128.35 -41.43 -70.23
CA MET A 1 -126.95 -41.74 -70.57
C MET A 1 -126.28 -42.40 -69.35
N ASN A 2 -126.85 -43.49 -68.82
CA ASN A 2 -126.47 -43.95 -67.46
C ASN A 2 -125.53 -45.16 -67.49
N GLY A 3 -125.69 -46.08 -68.46
CA GLY A 3 -124.95 -47.34 -68.49
C GLY A 3 -123.43 -47.20 -68.58
N GLU A 4 -122.89 -46.19 -69.27
CA GLU A 4 -121.44 -45.97 -69.33
C GLU A 4 -120.87 -45.49 -67.99
N ALA A 5 -121.62 -44.66 -67.25
CA ALA A 5 -121.24 -44.22 -65.91
C ALA A 5 -121.26 -45.40 -64.92
N GLU A 6 -122.33 -46.21 -64.94
CA GLU A 6 -122.45 -47.42 -64.11
C GLU A 6 -121.38 -48.46 -64.43
N TYR A 7 -121.07 -48.68 -65.72
CA TYR A 7 -120.00 -49.59 -66.15
C TYR A 7 -118.61 -49.12 -65.67
N ASN A 8 -118.35 -47.81 -65.71
CA ASN A 8 -117.11 -47.23 -65.19
C ASN A 8 -117.01 -47.39 -63.66
N VAL A 9 -118.08 -47.02 -62.92
CA VAL A 9 -118.16 -47.21 -61.45
C VAL A 9 -117.99 -48.67 -61.06
N ALA A 10 -118.67 -49.61 -61.72
CA ALA A 10 -118.55 -51.04 -61.45
C ALA A 10 -117.14 -51.59 -61.75
N THR A 11 -116.39 -50.95 -62.66
CA THR A 11 -115.00 -51.34 -63.00
C THR A 11 -114.00 -50.76 -62.03
N ARG A 12 -114.16 -49.48 -61.62
CA ARG A 12 -113.40 -48.87 -60.51
C ARG A 12 -113.64 -49.61 -59.20
N TYR A 13 -114.89 -49.93 -58.86
CA TYR A 13 -115.25 -50.73 -57.69
C TYR A 13 -114.52 -52.07 -57.65
N ARG A 14 -114.59 -52.86 -58.73
CA ARG A 14 -113.86 -54.15 -58.83
C ARG A 14 -112.34 -53.98 -58.72
N THR A 15 -111.79 -52.86 -59.19
CA THR A 15 -110.36 -52.56 -59.12
C THR A 15 -109.92 -52.19 -57.70
N VAL A 16 -110.65 -51.31 -57.02
CA VAL A 16 -110.41 -50.92 -55.62
C VAL A 16 -110.60 -52.11 -54.69
N ARG A 17 -111.71 -52.85 -54.83
CA ARG A 17 -112.00 -54.12 -54.14
C ARG A 17 -110.81 -55.07 -54.22
N LYS A 18 -110.31 -55.36 -55.43
CA LYS A 18 -109.16 -56.24 -55.67
C LYS A 18 -107.83 -55.74 -55.05
N HIS A 19 -107.68 -54.44 -54.80
CA HIS A 19 -106.53 -53.92 -54.06
C HIS A 19 -106.71 -53.99 -52.54
N LEU A 20 -107.91 -53.71 -52.03
CA LEU A 20 -108.27 -53.92 -50.62
C LEU A 20 -108.12 -55.40 -50.22
N ASP A 21 -108.55 -56.33 -51.08
CA ASP A 21 -108.39 -57.78 -50.88
C ASP A 21 -106.91 -58.19 -50.80
N LYS A 22 -106.05 -57.64 -51.66
CA LYS A 22 -104.58 -57.84 -51.58
C LYS A 22 -103.96 -57.29 -50.30
N LEU A 23 -104.56 -56.25 -49.72
CA LEU A 23 -104.16 -55.65 -48.45
C LEU A 23 -104.83 -56.32 -47.23
N GLY A 24 -105.70 -57.32 -47.44
CA GLY A 24 -106.38 -58.07 -46.38
C GLY A 24 -107.72 -57.49 -45.89
N TYR A 25 -108.17 -56.36 -46.42
CA TYR A 25 -109.40 -55.67 -45.98
C TYR A 25 -110.67 -56.27 -46.58
N GLN A 26 -111.10 -57.43 -46.09
CA GLN A 26 -112.22 -58.21 -46.65
C GLN A 26 -113.64 -57.64 -46.41
N GLN A 27 -113.77 -56.49 -45.74
CA GLN A 27 -115.08 -55.88 -45.43
C GLN A 27 -115.80 -55.39 -46.70
N ALA A 28 -117.13 -55.47 -46.71
CA ALA A 28 -117.96 -54.98 -47.82
C ALA A 28 -117.82 -53.46 -48.00
N LEU A 29 -117.69 -53.02 -49.26
CA LEU A 29 -117.49 -51.62 -49.63
C LEU A 29 -118.82 -51.03 -50.12
N SER A 30 -119.23 -49.88 -49.57
CA SER A 30 -120.36 -49.12 -50.12
C SER A 30 -119.93 -48.34 -51.38
N LEU A 31 -120.88 -48.11 -52.29
CA LEU A 31 -120.60 -47.37 -53.52
C LEU A 31 -120.24 -45.90 -53.24
N ASP A 32 -120.86 -45.28 -52.23
CA ASP A 32 -120.64 -43.88 -51.86
C ASP A 32 -119.21 -43.61 -51.35
N ALA A 33 -118.60 -44.60 -50.70
CA ALA A 33 -117.23 -44.50 -50.17
C ALA A 33 -116.14 -44.76 -51.22
N LEU A 34 -116.50 -45.25 -52.40
CA LEU A 34 -115.56 -45.68 -53.44
C LEU A 34 -114.56 -44.58 -53.86
N PRO A 35 -114.94 -43.32 -54.16
CA PRO A 35 -114.00 -42.33 -54.69
C PRO A 35 -112.91 -41.93 -53.68
N LEU A 36 -113.29 -41.82 -52.39
CA LEU A 36 -112.35 -41.49 -51.31
C LEU A 36 -111.36 -42.63 -51.08
N ILE A 37 -111.85 -43.87 -51.04
CA ILE A 37 -111.02 -45.05 -50.81
C ILE A 37 -110.09 -45.33 -52.01
N GLU A 38 -110.52 -45.00 -53.24
CA GLU A 38 -109.67 -45.07 -54.44
C GLU A 38 -108.50 -44.08 -54.37
N MET A 39 -108.74 -42.82 -53.95
CA MET A 39 -107.68 -41.84 -53.72
C MET A 39 -106.73 -42.26 -52.59
N LEU A 40 -107.28 -42.62 -51.41
CA LEU A 40 -106.46 -43.05 -50.28
C LEU A 40 -105.60 -44.27 -50.59
N LEU A 41 -106.08 -45.18 -51.45
CA LEU A 41 -105.31 -46.35 -51.88
C LEU A 41 -104.23 -45.97 -52.91
N ALA A 42 -104.50 -45.01 -53.80
CA ALA A 42 -103.48 -44.46 -54.70
C ALA A 42 -102.37 -43.74 -53.92
N ASP A 43 -102.72 -42.90 -52.96
CA ASP A 43 -101.77 -42.21 -52.06
C ASP A 43 -100.96 -43.21 -51.22
N LEU A 44 -101.60 -44.27 -50.72
CA LEU A 44 -100.92 -45.35 -49.99
C LEU A 44 -99.94 -46.13 -50.87
N VAL A 45 -100.28 -46.40 -52.13
CA VAL A 45 -99.35 -47.02 -53.09
C VAL A 45 -98.18 -46.09 -53.41
N GLN A 46 -98.46 -44.82 -53.72
CA GLN A 46 -97.41 -43.84 -54.03
C GLN A 46 -96.45 -43.61 -52.86
N THR A 47 -96.97 -43.46 -51.63
CA THR A 47 -96.14 -43.33 -50.42
C THR A 47 -95.35 -44.61 -50.11
N THR A 48 -95.94 -45.79 -50.34
CA THR A 48 -95.25 -47.08 -50.21
C THR A 48 -94.10 -47.23 -51.22
N ASP A 49 -94.30 -46.83 -52.48
CA ASP A 49 -93.27 -46.93 -53.52
C ASP A 49 -92.18 -45.86 -53.36
N ASN A 50 -92.54 -44.64 -52.94
CA ASN A 50 -91.58 -43.64 -52.48
C ASN A 50 -90.74 -44.16 -51.30
N LEU A 51 -91.35 -44.83 -50.32
CA LEU A 51 -90.64 -45.41 -49.18
C LEU A 51 -89.68 -46.55 -49.62
N LYS A 52 -90.09 -47.40 -50.56
CA LYS A 52 -89.20 -48.41 -51.17
C LYS A 52 -87.99 -47.76 -51.86
N HIS A 53 -88.22 -46.71 -52.66
CA HIS A 53 -87.17 -45.98 -53.35
C HIS A 53 -86.18 -45.31 -52.37
N PHE A 54 -86.68 -44.58 -51.36
CA PHE A 54 -85.81 -43.99 -50.34
C PHE A 54 -85.05 -45.04 -49.52
N LYS A 55 -85.68 -46.19 -49.22
CA LYS A 55 -85.00 -47.32 -48.56
C LYS A 55 -83.90 -47.93 -49.43
N ALA A 56 -84.16 -48.17 -50.72
CA ALA A 56 -83.17 -48.68 -51.65
C ALA A 56 -81.97 -47.72 -51.77
N ASN A 57 -82.22 -46.43 -51.95
CA ASN A 57 -81.18 -45.41 -52.03
C ASN A 57 -80.40 -45.29 -50.71
N ALA A 58 -81.06 -45.46 -49.55
CA ALA A 58 -80.38 -45.50 -48.25
C ALA A 58 -79.47 -46.74 -48.11
N GLU A 59 -79.95 -47.92 -48.51
CA GLU A 59 -79.15 -49.14 -48.53
C GLU A 59 -77.96 -49.06 -49.50
N GLU A 60 -78.14 -48.44 -50.66
CA GLU A 60 -77.06 -48.18 -51.63
C GLU A 60 -76.03 -47.20 -51.07
N ASN A 61 -76.46 -46.07 -50.49
CA ASN A 61 -75.55 -45.13 -49.84
C ASN A 61 -74.78 -45.76 -48.66
N ILE A 62 -75.41 -46.65 -47.89
CA ILE A 62 -74.73 -47.41 -46.82
C ILE A 62 -73.68 -48.37 -47.40
N LYS A 63 -73.97 -49.05 -48.53
CA LYS A 63 -73.03 -49.93 -49.23
C LYS A 63 -71.84 -49.12 -49.80
N ALA A 64 -72.13 -48.00 -50.48
CA ALA A 64 -71.12 -47.10 -51.04
C ALA A 64 -70.22 -46.48 -49.94
N TYR A 65 -70.81 -46.00 -48.84
CA TYR A 65 -70.05 -45.51 -47.67
C TYR A 65 -69.18 -46.61 -47.04
N SER A 66 -69.68 -47.84 -46.95
CA SER A 66 -68.92 -48.98 -46.42
C SER A 66 -67.74 -49.35 -47.33
N GLN A 67 -67.94 -49.33 -48.65
CA GLN A 67 -66.88 -49.58 -49.63
C GLN A 67 -65.83 -48.46 -49.64
N LEU A 68 -66.26 -47.18 -49.57
CA LEU A 68 -65.36 -46.03 -49.43
C LEU A 68 -64.59 -46.08 -48.11
N ARG A 69 -65.20 -46.55 -47.01
CA ARG A 69 -64.49 -46.78 -45.75
C ARG A 69 -63.41 -47.85 -45.91
N LEU A 70 -63.70 -48.95 -46.59
CA LEU A 70 -62.72 -50.02 -46.82
C LEU A 70 -61.53 -49.58 -47.68
N THR A 71 -61.71 -48.64 -48.62
CA THR A 71 -60.59 -48.09 -49.40
C THR A 71 -59.81 -47.00 -48.64
N VAL A 72 -60.45 -46.26 -47.73
CA VAL A 72 -59.81 -45.15 -46.99
C VAL A 72 -59.17 -45.60 -45.67
N ASP A 73 -59.69 -46.61 -44.98
CA ASP A 73 -59.14 -47.07 -43.69
C ASP A 73 -57.66 -47.52 -43.77
N PRO A 74 -57.17 -48.20 -44.82
CA PRO A 74 -55.73 -48.48 -44.99
C PRO A 74 -54.87 -47.22 -44.96
N TYR A 75 -55.20 -46.19 -45.75
CA TYR A 75 -54.46 -44.93 -45.77
C TYR A 75 -54.51 -44.18 -44.42
N LYS A 76 -55.60 -44.29 -43.64
CA LYS A 76 -55.63 -43.76 -42.26
C LYS A 76 -54.62 -44.47 -41.37
N CYS A 77 -54.59 -45.79 -41.41
CA CYS A 77 -53.74 -46.60 -40.55
C CYS A 77 -52.25 -46.52 -40.97
N ASP A 78 -51.96 -46.37 -42.27
CA ASP A 78 -50.62 -46.05 -42.79
C ASP A 78 -50.16 -44.65 -42.39
N ASN A 79 -51.00 -43.61 -42.54
CA ASN A 79 -50.67 -42.27 -42.04
C ASN A 79 -50.42 -42.27 -40.53
N ALA A 80 -51.20 -43.04 -39.75
CA ALA A 80 -50.99 -43.22 -38.32
C ALA A 80 -49.75 -44.08 -37.96
N ARG A 81 -49.16 -44.80 -38.92
CA ARG A 81 -47.83 -45.42 -38.78
C ARG A 81 -46.73 -44.40 -39.12
N LEU A 82 -46.80 -43.75 -40.28
CA LEU A 82 -45.84 -42.74 -40.74
C LEU A 82 -45.69 -41.57 -39.75
N VAL A 83 -46.78 -41.07 -39.15
CA VAL A 83 -46.72 -40.02 -38.12
C VAL A 83 -46.00 -40.49 -36.85
N ARG A 84 -46.07 -41.78 -36.49
CA ARG A 84 -45.29 -42.33 -35.37
C ARG A 84 -43.82 -42.48 -35.75
N GLU A 85 -43.53 -43.06 -36.92
CA GLU A 85 -42.17 -43.25 -37.41
C GLU A 85 -41.42 -41.91 -37.55
N CYS A 86 -42.04 -40.90 -38.17
CA CYS A 86 -41.47 -39.54 -38.27
C CYS A 86 -41.24 -38.86 -36.92
N ASN A 87 -42.08 -39.15 -35.90
CA ASN A 87 -41.89 -38.60 -34.56
C ASN A 87 -40.81 -39.35 -33.78
N GLN A 88 -40.73 -40.67 -33.89
CA GLN A 88 -39.65 -41.46 -33.30
C GLN A 88 -38.30 -41.04 -33.88
N LEU A 89 -38.17 -40.98 -35.21
CA LEU A 89 -36.97 -40.52 -35.90
C LEU A 89 -36.57 -39.09 -35.54
N HIS A 90 -37.51 -38.22 -35.14
CA HIS A 90 -37.18 -36.89 -34.59
C HIS A 90 -36.65 -36.96 -33.15
N SER A 91 -37.19 -37.84 -32.29
CA SER A 91 -36.62 -38.08 -30.95
C SER A 91 -35.20 -38.63 -31.07
N ASP A 92 -35.02 -39.69 -31.86
CA ASP A 92 -33.73 -40.34 -32.09
C ASP A 92 -32.68 -39.35 -32.63
N LEU A 93 -33.07 -38.46 -33.54
CA LEU A 93 -32.21 -37.40 -34.09
C LEU A 93 -31.89 -36.29 -33.07
N ILE A 94 -32.81 -35.96 -32.16
CA ILE A 94 -32.56 -35.03 -31.05
C ILE A 94 -31.60 -35.68 -30.03
N GLU A 95 -31.83 -36.93 -29.65
CA GLU A 95 -31.03 -37.67 -28.66
C GLU A 95 -29.59 -37.92 -29.15
N THR A 96 -29.41 -38.40 -30.38
CA THR A 96 -28.07 -38.57 -31.00
C THR A 96 -27.32 -37.24 -31.10
N LYS A 97 -28.01 -36.15 -31.46
CA LYS A 97 -27.43 -34.80 -31.52
C LYS A 97 -27.05 -34.25 -30.14
N GLU A 98 -27.86 -34.52 -29.11
CA GLU A 98 -27.55 -34.14 -27.71
C GLU A 98 -26.38 -34.98 -27.16
N ALA A 99 -26.31 -36.27 -27.49
CA ALA A 99 -25.18 -37.14 -27.17
C ALA A 99 -23.87 -36.68 -27.85
N HIS A 100 -23.89 -36.36 -29.14
CA HIS A 100 -22.73 -35.79 -29.82
C HIS A 100 -22.32 -34.42 -29.28
N GLN A 101 -23.27 -33.56 -28.92
CA GLN A 101 -22.95 -32.27 -28.29
C GLN A 101 -22.33 -32.45 -26.89
N LYS A 102 -22.73 -33.49 -26.13
CA LYS A 102 -22.07 -33.89 -24.88
C LYS A 102 -20.65 -34.38 -25.13
N GLN A 103 -20.44 -35.30 -26.08
CA GLN A 103 -19.10 -35.78 -26.48
C GLN A 103 -18.17 -34.62 -26.86
N ILE A 104 -18.64 -33.65 -27.65
CA ILE A 104 -17.88 -32.45 -28.01
C ILE A 104 -17.55 -31.59 -26.77
N LYS A 105 -18.48 -31.43 -25.81
CA LYS A 105 -18.22 -30.69 -24.56
C LYS A 105 -17.16 -31.40 -23.70
N ASP A 106 -17.20 -32.72 -23.63
CA ASP A 106 -16.24 -33.50 -22.82
C ASP A 106 -14.85 -33.60 -23.48
N LEU A 107 -14.76 -33.70 -24.81
CA LEU A 107 -13.50 -33.57 -25.55
C LEU A 107 -12.88 -32.17 -25.38
N LYS A 108 -13.69 -31.09 -25.40
CA LYS A 108 -13.20 -29.73 -25.13
C LYS A 108 -12.63 -29.58 -23.72
N LYS A 109 -13.23 -30.21 -22.69
CA LYS A 109 -12.66 -30.23 -21.34
C LYS A 109 -11.31 -30.94 -21.31
N GLN A 110 -11.17 -32.05 -22.03
CA GLN A 110 -9.90 -32.80 -22.10
C GLN A 110 -8.81 -31.99 -22.80
N ILE A 111 -9.13 -31.33 -23.91
CA ILE A 111 -8.22 -30.40 -24.60
C ILE A 111 -7.77 -29.29 -23.63
N HIS A 112 -8.71 -28.61 -22.97
CA HIS A 112 -8.36 -27.51 -22.08
C HIS A 112 -7.55 -27.95 -20.85
N LYS A 113 -7.82 -29.15 -20.32
CA LYS A 113 -6.98 -29.75 -19.27
C LYS A 113 -5.55 -29.98 -19.77
N LEU A 114 -5.39 -30.56 -20.96
CA LEU A 114 -4.08 -30.82 -21.56
C LEU A 114 -3.34 -29.52 -21.91
N GLU A 115 -4.05 -28.47 -22.33
CA GLU A 115 -3.48 -27.12 -22.52
C GLU A 115 -2.89 -26.57 -21.22
N CYS A 116 -3.63 -26.65 -20.11
CA CYS A 116 -3.12 -26.25 -18.79
C CYS A 116 -1.90 -27.09 -18.36
N GLU A 117 -1.97 -28.41 -18.47
CA GLU A 117 -0.85 -29.31 -18.14
C GLU A 117 0.39 -29.02 -19.01
N CYS A 118 0.21 -28.68 -20.31
CA CYS A 118 1.30 -28.25 -21.18
C CYS A 118 1.90 -26.90 -20.78
N ASN A 119 1.07 -25.92 -20.40
CA ASN A 119 1.52 -24.61 -19.93
C ASN A 119 2.31 -24.73 -18.62
N ASP A 120 1.82 -25.52 -17.66
CA ASP A 120 2.51 -25.77 -16.38
C ASP A 120 3.86 -26.48 -16.59
N LEU A 121 3.91 -27.48 -17.49
CA LEU A 121 5.15 -28.15 -17.88
C LEU A 121 6.11 -27.19 -18.62
N GLN A 122 5.61 -26.28 -19.45
CA GLN A 122 6.42 -25.26 -20.12
C GLN A 122 6.99 -24.23 -19.13
N LEU A 123 6.22 -23.82 -18.12
CA LEU A 123 6.69 -22.95 -17.03
C LEU A 123 7.74 -23.65 -16.16
N ALA A 124 7.50 -24.91 -15.77
CA ALA A 124 8.46 -25.71 -15.02
C ALA A 124 9.76 -25.94 -15.82
N SER A 125 9.65 -26.24 -17.11
CA SER A 125 10.79 -26.35 -18.03
C SER A 125 11.57 -25.03 -18.12
N SER A 126 10.87 -23.90 -18.27
CA SER A 126 11.50 -22.56 -18.32
C SER A 126 12.22 -22.21 -17.01
N HIS A 127 11.64 -22.54 -15.86
CA HIS A 127 12.27 -22.36 -14.55
C HIS A 127 13.51 -23.25 -14.38
N ASN A 128 13.43 -24.53 -14.79
CA ASN A 128 14.57 -25.44 -14.78
C ASN A 128 15.71 -24.96 -15.70
N ILE A 129 15.39 -24.45 -16.90
CA ILE A 129 16.38 -23.83 -17.81
C ILE A 129 17.03 -22.60 -17.18
N TYR A 130 16.27 -21.76 -16.47
CA TYR A 130 16.85 -20.63 -15.73
C TYR A 130 17.78 -21.10 -14.61
N LYS A 131 17.36 -22.09 -13.82
CA LYS A 131 18.16 -22.65 -12.71
C LYS A 131 19.43 -23.34 -13.21
N ILE A 132 19.39 -24.01 -14.37
CA ILE A 132 20.56 -24.56 -15.04
C ILE A 132 21.54 -23.44 -15.39
N LYS A 133 21.11 -22.34 -16.03
CA LYS A 133 21.97 -21.20 -16.37
C LYS A 133 22.58 -20.51 -15.14
N GLU A 134 21.83 -20.41 -14.05
CA GLU A 134 22.35 -19.91 -12.77
C GLU A 134 23.46 -20.83 -12.23
N LEU A 135 23.24 -22.15 -12.23
CA LEU A 135 24.25 -23.13 -11.79
C LEU A 135 25.46 -23.21 -12.75
N GLU A 136 25.27 -23.00 -14.06
CA GLU A 136 26.34 -22.91 -15.06
C GLU A 136 27.22 -21.67 -14.80
N THR A 137 26.62 -20.51 -14.54
CA THR A 137 27.37 -19.28 -14.23
C THR A 137 28.06 -19.36 -12.86
N GLU A 138 27.42 -19.96 -11.85
CA GLU A 138 28.04 -20.23 -10.55
C GLU A 138 29.21 -21.23 -10.68
N SER A 139 29.05 -22.28 -11.48
CA SER A 139 30.08 -23.28 -11.79
C SER A 139 31.25 -22.67 -12.56
N ALA A 140 30.98 -21.79 -13.53
CA ALA A 140 32.01 -21.04 -14.25
C ALA A 140 32.78 -20.08 -13.32
N ALA A 141 32.08 -19.39 -12.41
CA ALA A 141 32.70 -18.53 -11.40
C ALA A 141 33.57 -19.34 -10.41
N LYS A 142 33.08 -20.48 -9.92
CA LYS A 142 33.84 -21.43 -9.09
C LYS A 142 35.06 -21.98 -9.84
N SER A 143 34.92 -22.36 -11.10
CA SER A 143 36.01 -22.86 -11.95
C SER A 143 37.08 -21.79 -12.20
N LYS A 144 36.67 -20.54 -12.49
CA LYS A 144 37.58 -19.38 -12.54
C LYS A 144 38.30 -19.18 -11.21
N LYS A 145 37.60 -19.30 -10.08
CA LYS A 145 38.20 -19.16 -8.75
C LYS A 145 39.21 -20.27 -8.44
N ILE A 146 38.93 -21.50 -8.86
CA ILE A 146 39.88 -22.62 -8.78
C ILE A 146 41.13 -22.34 -9.62
N LEU A 147 40.97 -21.82 -10.85
CA LEU A 147 42.09 -21.37 -11.69
C LEU A 147 42.90 -20.21 -11.06
N GLU A 148 42.25 -19.22 -10.45
CA GLU A 148 42.92 -18.13 -9.70
C GLU A 148 43.71 -18.63 -8.48
N LEU A 149 43.26 -19.71 -7.84
CA LEU A 149 43.92 -20.32 -6.69
C LEU A 149 45.05 -21.26 -7.13
N GLN A 150 44.83 -22.08 -8.17
CA GLN A 150 45.86 -22.93 -8.78
C GLN A 150 46.99 -22.09 -9.40
N GLY A 151 46.69 -20.94 -10.00
CA GLY A 151 47.69 -19.99 -10.50
C GLY A 151 48.53 -19.32 -9.40
N LYS A 152 48.15 -19.47 -8.12
CA LYS A 152 48.95 -19.06 -6.95
C LYS A 152 49.75 -20.21 -6.32
N CYS A 153 49.49 -21.46 -6.72
CA CYS A 153 50.36 -22.58 -6.39
C CYS A 153 51.57 -22.58 -7.33
N LEU A 154 52.78 -22.53 -6.75
CA LEU A 154 54.03 -22.58 -7.49
C LEU A 154 54.14 -23.86 -8.32
N LYS A 155 54.79 -23.75 -9.49
CA LYS A 155 54.98 -24.82 -10.47
C LYS A 155 55.45 -26.13 -9.81
N PRO A 156 54.71 -27.25 -9.93
CA PRO A 156 55.27 -28.58 -9.70
C PRO A 156 56.31 -28.87 -10.81
N THR A 157 57.56 -29.08 -10.44
CA THR A 157 58.61 -29.48 -11.39
C THR A 157 58.27 -30.85 -11.98
N ILE A 158 58.07 -30.92 -13.29
CA ILE A 158 57.81 -32.18 -13.99
C ILE A 158 59.10 -33.00 -14.05
N ILE A 159 59.20 -34.03 -13.22
CA ILE A 159 60.18 -35.11 -13.39
C ILE A 159 59.52 -36.20 -14.24
N ASN A 160 60.17 -36.55 -15.35
CA ASN A 160 59.62 -37.38 -16.41
C ASN A 160 60.04 -38.84 -16.24
N VAL A 161 59.09 -39.73 -15.94
CA VAL A 161 59.29 -41.20 -15.89
C VAL A 161 58.12 -41.90 -16.58
N VAL A 162 58.40 -42.99 -17.29
CA VAL A 162 57.58 -43.52 -18.41
C VAL A 162 56.86 -44.82 -18.07
N SER A 163 55.57 -44.91 -18.41
CA SER A 163 54.73 -46.14 -18.51
C SER A 163 54.45 -46.88 -17.18
N THR A 164 53.32 -47.57 -16.95
CA THR A 164 52.47 -48.42 -17.81
C THR A 164 50.99 -48.46 -17.35
N LYS A 165 50.13 -49.23 -18.03
CA LYS A 165 48.68 -49.39 -17.78
C LYS A 165 48.36 -50.30 -16.57
N LYS A 166 47.40 -49.92 -15.71
CA LYS A 166 46.34 -50.82 -15.15
C LYS A 166 45.28 -50.07 -14.31
N ARG A 167 44.18 -50.76 -13.98
CA ARG A 167 42.98 -50.26 -13.26
C ARG A 167 43.27 -49.94 -11.76
N PRO A 168 42.43 -49.11 -11.11
CA PRO A 168 42.62 -48.71 -9.71
C PRO A 168 42.33 -49.84 -8.72
N CYS A 169 42.94 -49.77 -7.54
CA CYS A 169 42.73 -50.66 -6.41
C CYS A 169 42.54 -49.84 -5.12
N PHE A 170 41.50 -50.15 -4.34
CA PHE A 170 41.30 -49.61 -2.99
C PHE A 170 41.78 -50.63 -1.94
N PRO A 171 42.71 -50.26 -1.05
CA PRO A 171 42.87 -50.84 0.29
C PRO A 171 42.45 -49.85 1.40
N PRO A 172 42.22 -50.29 2.66
CA PRO A 172 40.99 -49.84 3.34
C PRO A 172 41.07 -49.45 4.85
N ARG A 173 39.95 -48.86 5.33
CA ARG A 173 39.36 -48.90 6.70
C ARG A 173 39.98 -48.14 7.90
N ARG A 174 39.10 -47.29 8.49
CA ARG A 174 38.79 -47.10 9.94
C ARG A 174 39.81 -46.31 10.80
N PRO A 175 39.43 -45.84 12.02
CA PRO A 175 38.15 -45.92 12.78
C PRO A 175 37.18 -44.76 12.50
N VAL A 176 35.88 -44.74 12.85
CA VAL A 176 35.05 -45.36 13.92
C VAL A 176 35.13 -44.64 15.28
N LEU A 177 34.34 -43.58 15.41
CA LEU A 177 33.64 -43.15 16.62
C LEU A 177 32.18 -42.92 16.18
N GLU A 178 31.25 -43.75 16.69
CA GLU A 178 30.29 -43.40 17.75
C GLU A 178 29.13 -42.52 17.27
N ALA A 179 27.90 -42.99 17.54
CA ALA A 179 26.66 -42.34 17.15
C ALA A 179 25.85 -42.02 18.41
N GLU A 180 25.52 -40.74 18.61
CA GLU A 180 24.60 -40.33 19.69
C GLU A 180 23.13 -40.47 19.30
N PRO A 181 22.20 -40.63 20.27
CA PRO A 181 20.83 -41.03 20.00
C PRO A 181 19.84 -39.86 19.84
N MET A 182 18.74 -40.15 19.15
CA MET A 182 17.55 -39.29 19.03
C MET A 182 16.96 -38.88 20.41
N PRO A 183 16.75 -37.59 20.69
CA PRO A 183 15.90 -37.15 21.80
C PRO A 183 14.41 -37.39 21.47
N ARG A 184 13.71 -38.19 22.27
CA ARG A 184 12.23 -38.24 22.27
C ARG A 184 11.67 -37.16 23.22
N ALA A 185 10.50 -36.63 22.87
CA ALA A 185 9.83 -35.59 23.64
C ALA A 185 9.43 -36.05 25.07
N LYS A 186 9.46 -35.10 26.01
CA LYS A 186 8.67 -35.12 27.24
C LYS A 186 8.06 -33.74 27.51
N ILE A 187 6.91 -33.75 28.17
CA ILE A 187 6.14 -32.56 28.55
C ILE A 187 6.64 -32.05 29.92
N GLY A 188 6.80 -30.73 30.05
CA GLY A 188 7.14 -30.05 31.30
C GLY A 188 7.23 -28.55 31.06
N GLY A 189 6.38 -27.76 31.71
CA GLY A 189 6.18 -26.35 31.35
C GLY A 189 7.04 -25.35 32.15
N SER A 190 7.58 -24.36 31.45
CA SER A 190 7.99 -23.06 32.01
C SER A 190 7.89 -21.98 30.93
N LEU A 191 7.47 -20.76 31.27
CA LEU A 191 7.28 -19.68 30.29
C LEU A 191 8.63 -19.10 29.82
N PRO A 192 8.86 -18.95 28.50
CA PRO A 192 9.93 -18.10 27.98
C PRO A 192 9.53 -16.62 28.12
N LYS A 193 10.35 -15.81 28.79
CA LYS A 193 10.32 -14.35 28.60
C LYS A 193 11.01 -14.01 27.29
N LEU A 194 10.26 -13.48 26.32
CA LEU A 194 10.82 -12.96 25.06
C LEU A 194 10.91 -11.44 25.09
N SER A 195 12.06 -10.95 25.55
CA SER A 195 12.57 -9.60 25.27
C SER A 195 13.69 -9.70 24.24
N SER A 196 13.80 -8.71 23.36
CA SER A 196 14.55 -8.75 22.10
C SER A 196 13.85 -9.55 20.99
N ILE A 197 13.06 -8.81 20.19
CA ILE A 197 12.84 -9.12 18.78
C ILE A 197 13.74 -8.13 18.03
N GLU A 198 14.76 -8.61 17.32
CA GLU A 198 15.48 -7.77 16.37
C GLU A 198 14.50 -7.30 15.28
N PRO A 199 14.52 -6.02 14.88
CA PRO A 199 13.65 -5.52 13.82
C PRO A 199 14.09 -6.11 12.48
N LYS A 200 13.57 -7.30 12.16
CA LYS A 200 13.75 -7.92 10.86
C LYS A 200 13.17 -6.96 9.82
N ILE A 201 14.05 -6.38 9.00
CA ILE A 201 13.66 -5.53 7.87
C ILE A 201 12.96 -6.44 6.86
N ILE A 202 11.63 -6.53 7.00
CA ILE A 202 10.76 -7.21 6.07
C ILE A 202 10.61 -6.29 4.88
N ASP A 203 11.04 -6.75 3.70
CA ASP A 203 10.83 -6.00 2.47
C ASP A 203 9.33 -5.91 2.17
N ILE A 204 8.79 -4.70 2.34
CA ILE A 204 7.40 -4.36 2.09
C ILE A 204 7.09 -4.51 0.59
N VAL A 205 8.08 -4.35 -0.30
CA VAL A 205 7.92 -4.58 -1.74
C VAL A 205 7.74 -6.08 -2.00
N SER A 206 8.62 -6.95 -1.50
CA SER A 206 8.45 -8.41 -1.59
C SER A 206 7.10 -8.90 -1.02
N MET A 207 6.61 -8.33 0.10
CA MET A 207 5.27 -8.65 0.61
C MET A 207 4.14 -8.14 -0.30
N ALA A 208 4.28 -6.95 -0.89
CA ALA A 208 3.31 -6.41 -1.84
C ALA A 208 3.28 -7.24 -3.13
N ASP A 209 4.44 -7.66 -3.64
CA ASP A 209 4.59 -8.52 -4.83
C ASP A 209 4.01 -9.91 -4.58
N GLN A 210 4.27 -10.53 -3.41
CA GLN A 210 3.63 -11.79 -3.03
C GLN A 210 2.10 -11.64 -2.99
N LYS A 211 1.58 -10.58 -2.36
CA LYS A 211 0.13 -10.32 -2.29
C LYS A 211 -0.47 -10.04 -3.68
N MET A 212 0.22 -9.28 -4.52
CA MET A 212 -0.16 -9.00 -5.91
C MET A 212 -0.17 -10.28 -6.74
N ASN A 213 0.80 -11.17 -6.57
CA ASN A 213 0.85 -12.46 -7.26
C ASN A 213 -0.28 -13.40 -6.81
N CYS A 214 -0.59 -13.48 -5.51
CA CYS A 214 -1.74 -14.25 -5.02
C CYS A 214 -3.07 -13.69 -5.58
N LEU A 215 -3.27 -12.37 -5.56
CA LEU A 215 -4.46 -11.73 -6.12
C LEU A 215 -4.54 -11.90 -7.64
N ASN A 216 -3.42 -11.86 -8.37
CA ASN A 216 -3.38 -12.14 -9.80
C ASN A 216 -3.75 -13.60 -10.11
N GLN A 217 -3.25 -14.57 -9.33
CA GLN A 217 -3.62 -15.97 -9.44
C GLN A 217 -5.14 -16.16 -9.20
N GLU A 218 -5.68 -15.55 -8.15
CA GLU A 218 -7.12 -15.59 -7.85
C GLU A 218 -7.97 -14.94 -8.96
N VAL A 219 -7.54 -13.79 -9.50
CA VAL A 219 -8.17 -13.15 -10.67
C VAL A 219 -8.11 -14.05 -11.92
N THR A 220 -7.00 -14.75 -12.18
CA THR A 220 -6.93 -15.69 -13.32
C THR A 220 -7.83 -16.90 -13.13
N LYS A 221 -7.93 -17.45 -11.91
CA LYS A 221 -8.84 -18.54 -11.55
C LYS A 221 -10.30 -18.12 -11.74
N LEU A 222 -10.71 -16.98 -11.18
CA LEU A 222 -12.06 -16.44 -11.31
C LEU A 222 -12.44 -16.14 -12.77
N ARG A 223 -11.48 -15.68 -13.60
CA ARG A 223 -11.68 -15.52 -15.05
C ARG A 223 -11.91 -16.86 -15.76
N GLY A 224 -11.17 -17.91 -15.38
CA GLY A 224 -11.38 -19.27 -15.90
C GLY A 224 -12.74 -19.85 -15.50
N GLU A 225 -13.14 -19.69 -14.23
CA GLU A 225 -14.46 -20.10 -13.73
C GLU A 225 -15.60 -19.34 -14.44
N LEU A 226 -15.45 -18.03 -14.63
CA LEU A 226 -16.41 -17.21 -15.39
C LEU A 226 -16.52 -17.67 -16.86
N LEU A 227 -15.41 -18.05 -17.51
CA LEU A 227 -15.42 -18.59 -18.87
C LEU A 227 -16.19 -19.92 -18.93
N LEU A 228 -15.93 -20.84 -17.98
CA LEU A 228 -16.59 -22.15 -17.88
C LEU A 228 -18.09 -22.05 -17.59
N GLN A 229 -18.50 -21.07 -16.76
CA GLN A 229 -19.91 -20.73 -16.53
C GLN A 229 -20.54 -20.16 -17.81
N THR A 230 -19.89 -19.19 -18.46
CA THR A 230 -20.36 -18.56 -19.70
C THR A 230 -20.59 -19.58 -20.81
N ASP A 231 -19.64 -20.49 -21.04
CA ASP A 231 -19.80 -21.56 -22.04
C ASP A 231 -20.83 -22.63 -21.63
N THR A 232 -21.07 -22.80 -20.32
CA THR A 232 -22.16 -23.66 -19.85
C THR A 232 -23.53 -23.02 -20.10
N ILE A 233 -23.69 -21.71 -19.86
CA ILE A 233 -24.89 -20.94 -20.22
C ILE A 233 -25.18 -21.08 -21.72
N LYS A 234 -24.18 -20.80 -22.60
CA LYS A 234 -24.32 -21.00 -24.06
C LYS A 234 -24.77 -22.41 -24.45
N THR A 235 -24.30 -23.45 -23.75
CA THR A 235 -24.76 -24.83 -24.03
C THR A 235 -26.22 -25.08 -23.62
N LEU A 236 -26.68 -24.46 -22.52
CA LEU A 236 -28.06 -24.54 -22.06
C LEU A 236 -29.01 -23.73 -22.96
N GLU A 237 -28.64 -22.51 -23.32
CA GLU A 237 -29.39 -21.67 -24.29
C GLU A 237 -29.62 -22.42 -25.61
N LYS A 238 -28.57 -23.08 -26.14
CA LYS A 238 -28.64 -23.87 -27.37
C LYS A 238 -29.52 -25.12 -27.24
N GLN A 239 -29.59 -25.74 -26.06
CA GLN A 239 -30.53 -26.84 -25.79
C GLN A 239 -31.96 -26.33 -25.67
N LEU A 240 -32.19 -25.23 -24.95
CA LEU A 240 -33.50 -24.61 -24.76
C LEU A 240 -34.08 -24.16 -26.11
N ALA A 241 -33.30 -23.45 -26.93
CA ALA A 241 -33.68 -23.11 -28.32
C ALA A 241 -33.85 -24.33 -29.25
N GLY A 242 -33.38 -25.51 -28.84
CA GLY A 242 -33.69 -26.80 -29.48
C GLY A 242 -35.06 -27.33 -29.08
N LYS A 243 -35.33 -27.41 -27.76
CA LYS A 243 -36.63 -27.85 -27.23
C LYS A 243 -37.77 -26.89 -27.65
N GLU A 244 -37.53 -25.58 -27.70
CA GLU A 244 -38.49 -24.58 -28.15
C GLU A 244 -38.93 -24.81 -29.61
N LYS A 245 -37.99 -25.19 -30.49
CA LYS A 245 -38.29 -25.54 -31.89
C LYS A 245 -39.12 -26.81 -32.01
N GLU A 246 -38.87 -27.79 -31.13
CA GLU A 246 -39.68 -29.01 -31.06
C GLU A 246 -41.08 -28.73 -30.49
N ILE A 247 -41.20 -27.87 -29.48
CA ILE A 247 -42.49 -27.37 -28.97
C ILE A 247 -43.28 -26.69 -30.11
N ILE A 248 -42.63 -25.88 -30.94
CA ILE A 248 -43.26 -25.26 -32.12
C ILE A 248 -43.64 -26.31 -33.19
N ARG A 249 -42.81 -27.34 -33.43
CA ARG A 249 -43.13 -28.45 -34.35
C ARG A 249 -44.37 -29.20 -33.89
N LEU A 250 -44.41 -29.60 -32.62
CA LEU A 250 -45.52 -30.33 -32.00
C LEU A 250 -46.80 -29.50 -31.95
N ARG A 251 -46.71 -28.20 -31.61
CA ARG A 251 -47.87 -27.27 -31.69
C ARG A 251 -48.45 -27.22 -33.10
N LYS A 252 -47.62 -27.04 -34.14
CA LYS A 252 -48.08 -27.04 -35.55
C LYS A 252 -48.70 -28.38 -35.99
N MET A 253 -48.25 -29.50 -35.45
CA MET A 253 -48.88 -30.81 -35.69
C MET A 253 -50.24 -30.96 -34.97
N LEU A 254 -50.47 -30.22 -33.88
CA LEU A 254 -51.74 -30.21 -33.14
C LEU A 254 -52.75 -29.18 -33.68
N GLU A 255 -52.27 -28.05 -34.21
CA GLU A 255 -53.08 -26.96 -34.76
C GLU A 255 -53.91 -27.35 -36.00
N GLY A 256 -53.56 -28.44 -36.70
CA GLY A 256 -54.18 -28.86 -37.95
C GLY A 256 -54.87 -30.23 -37.96
N GLY A 257 -55.00 -30.95 -36.83
CA GLY A 257 -55.40 -32.36 -36.85
C GLY A 257 -56.21 -32.87 -35.66
N ARG A 258 -57.07 -33.88 -35.92
CA ARG A 258 -57.64 -34.72 -34.85
C ARG A 258 -56.50 -35.42 -34.12
N SER A 259 -56.54 -35.45 -32.79
CA SER A 259 -55.47 -36.06 -31.98
C SER A 259 -55.26 -37.54 -32.33
N TYR A 260 -54.04 -38.06 -32.13
CA TYR A 260 -53.72 -39.47 -32.35
C TYR A 260 -54.66 -40.43 -31.60
N ALA A 261 -55.11 -40.06 -30.40
CA ALA A 261 -56.08 -40.81 -29.61
C ALA A 261 -57.50 -40.86 -30.24
N ALA A 262 -57.87 -39.88 -31.06
CA ALA A 262 -59.10 -39.93 -31.87
C ALA A 262 -58.91 -40.77 -33.14
N VAL A 263 -57.81 -40.55 -33.88
CA VAL A 263 -57.51 -41.32 -35.12
C VAL A 263 -57.36 -42.83 -34.82
N SER A 264 -56.75 -43.18 -33.68
CA SER A 264 -56.62 -44.57 -33.22
C SER A 264 -57.94 -45.23 -32.78
N LYS A 265 -59.05 -44.49 -32.64
CA LYS A 265 -60.39 -45.06 -32.43
C LYS A 265 -61.13 -45.36 -33.74
N ASP A 266 -60.80 -44.65 -34.82
CA ASP A 266 -61.46 -44.80 -36.13
C ASP A 266 -60.81 -45.87 -37.05
N CYS A 267 -59.51 -46.15 -36.87
CA CYS A 267 -58.77 -47.20 -37.60
C CYS A 267 -59.24 -48.62 -37.20
N THR A 268 -59.71 -49.39 -38.17
CA THR A 268 -60.40 -50.68 -37.95
C THR A 268 -59.48 -51.87 -37.63
N CYS A 269 -58.15 -51.74 -37.83
CA CYS A 269 -57.18 -52.84 -37.67
C CYS A 269 -57.18 -53.52 -36.30
N LYS A 270 -57.49 -52.80 -35.20
CA LYS A 270 -57.54 -53.38 -33.83
C LYS A 270 -58.62 -54.45 -33.62
N LYS A 271 -59.53 -54.65 -34.59
CA LYS A 271 -60.53 -55.73 -34.51
C LYS A 271 -59.94 -57.14 -34.68
N MET A 272 -58.74 -57.29 -35.23
CA MET A 272 -58.11 -58.61 -35.38
C MET A 272 -57.45 -59.11 -34.09
N GLU A 273 -56.92 -58.18 -33.27
CA GLU A 273 -56.26 -58.50 -31.98
C GLU A 273 -57.27 -58.90 -30.88
N LYS A 274 -58.49 -58.32 -30.90
CA LYS A 274 -59.51 -58.57 -29.85
C LYS A 274 -60.05 -60.01 -29.80
N LYS A 275 -59.65 -60.94 -30.67
CA LYS A 275 -60.00 -62.37 -30.55
C LYS A 275 -59.24 -63.13 -29.45
N ILE A 276 -58.22 -62.54 -28.83
CA ILE A 276 -57.53 -63.11 -27.66
C ILE A 276 -58.18 -62.63 -26.33
N CYS A 277 -58.94 -61.54 -26.37
CA CYS A 277 -59.39 -60.79 -25.18
C CYS A 277 -60.68 -61.30 -24.50
N ALA A 278 -61.07 -62.57 -24.66
CA ALA A 278 -62.27 -63.10 -24.01
C ALA A 278 -62.15 -63.22 -22.47
N ALA A 279 -60.93 -63.14 -21.92
CA ALA A 279 -60.67 -63.04 -20.49
C ALA A 279 -60.65 -61.59 -19.97
N HIS A 280 -60.81 -60.59 -20.85
CA HIS A 280 -60.36 -59.23 -20.58
C HIS A 280 -61.38 -58.34 -19.88
N ASP A 281 -62.68 -58.64 -19.92
CA ASP A 281 -63.73 -57.79 -19.33
C ASP A 281 -63.64 -57.70 -17.79
N ILE A 282 -63.11 -58.74 -17.14
CA ILE A 282 -62.76 -58.72 -15.70
C ILE A 282 -61.46 -57.93 -15.46
N THR A 283 -60.53 -57.94 -16.42
CA THR A 283 -59.31 -57.13 -16.36
C THR A 283 -59.61 -55.65 -16.57
N GLU A 284 -60.40 -55.25 -17.59
CA GLU A 284 -60.76 -53.85 -17.86
C GLU A 284 -61.40 -53.18 -16.62
N ILE A 285 -62.23 -53.89 -15.83
CA ILE A 285 -62.81 -53.35 -14.58
C ILE A 285 -61.74 -53.14 -13.48
N ASN A 286 -60.76 -54.03 -13.37
CA ASN A 286 -59.65 -53.87 -12.42
C ASN A 286 -58.62 -52.84 -12.91
N GLU A 287 -58.34 -52.79 -14.21
CA GLU A 287 -57.47 -51.79 -14.84
C GLU A 287 -58.06 -50.39 -14.71
N VAL A 288 -59.37 -50.20 -14.89
CA VAL A 288 -60.04 -48.90 -14.63
C VAL A 288 -59.91 -48.50 -13.15
N LYS A 289 -60.02 -49.43 -12.20
CA LYS A 289 -59.80 -49.15 -10.77
C LYS A 289 -58.34 -48.82 -10.47
N ILE A 290 -57.39 -49.56 -11.06
CA ILE A 290 -55.94 -49.30 -10.94
C ILE A 290 -55.60 -47.94 -11.54
N LEU A 291 -56.18 -47.58 -12.69
CA LEU A 291 -56.01 -46.27 -13.33
C LEU A 291 -56.67 -45.14 -12.53
N GLN A 292 -57.79 -45.39 -11.83
CA GLN A 292 -58.38 -44.43 -10.90
C GLN A 292 -57.53 -44.25 -9.64
N HIS A 293 -56.93 -45.32 -9.11
CA HIS A 293 -56.00 -45.25 -7.98
C HIS A 293 -54.72 -44.50 -8.37
N ALA A 294 -54.11 -44.87 -9.50
CA ALA A 294 -52.95 -44.19 -10.06
C ALA A 294 -53.24 -42.71 -10.40
N LYS A 295 -54.47 -42.39 -10.85
CA LYS A 295 -54.90 -40.98 -11.02
C LYS A 295 -54.91 -40.24 -9.69
N LEU A 296 -55.47 -40.82 -8.63
CA LEU A 296 -55.50 -40.23 -7.28
C LEU A 296 -54.08 -40.05 -6.71
N GLU A 297 -53.20 -41.04 -6.88
CA GLU A 297 -51.79 -40.93 -6.51
C GLU A 297 -51.06 -39.85 -7.30
N LEU A 298 -51.30 -39.73 -8.61
CA LEU A 298 -50.71 -38.66 -9.44
C LEU A 298 -51.28 -37.28 -9.08
N GLU A 299 -52.56 -37.16 -8.76
CA GLU A 299 -53.16 -35.91 -8.27
C GLU A 299 -52.61 -35.52 -6.90
N GLN A 300 -52.36 -36.48 -6.01
CA GLN A 300 -51.69 -36.23 -4.72
C GLN A 300 -50.21 -35.88 -4.90
N GLN A 301 -49.46 -36.62 -5.72
CA GLN A 301 -48.05 -36.32 -6.01
C GLN A 301 -47.89 -34.95 -6.68
N LEU A 302 -48.82 -34.55 -7.55
CA LEU A 302 -48.87 -33.21 -8.14
C LEU A 302 -49.13 -32.14 -7.07
N LYS A 303 -50.08 -32.38 -6.15
CA LYS A 303 -50.39 -31.46 -5.04
C LYS A 303 -49.22 -31.33 -4.06
N GLU A 304 -48.54 -32.43 -3.73
CA GLU A 304 -47.33 -32.41 -2.91
C GLU A 304 -46.17 -31.71 -3.62
N SER A 305 -46.02 -31.90 -4.94
CA SER A 305 -45.00 -31.21 -5.74
C SER A 305 -45.27 -29.71 -5.82
N LEU A 306 -46.53 -29.30 -5.95
CA LEU A 306 -46.95 -27.90 -5.87
C LEU A 306 -46.67 -27.31 -4.48
N ASN A 307 -46.94 -28.03 -3.39
CA ASN A 307 -46.59 -27.56 -2.05
C ASN A 307 -45.06 -27.39 -1.91
N LYS A 308 -44.27 -28.39 -2.32
CA LYS A 308 -42.80 -28.33 -2.33
C LYS A 308 -42.27 -27.16 -3.19
N GLN A 309 -42.93 -26.82 -4.29
CA GLN A 309 -42.63 -25.64 -5.10
C GLN A 309 -42.98 -24.31 -4.38
N HIS A 310 -44.11 -24.23 -3.68
CA HIS A 310 -44.46 -23.04 -2.88
C HIS A 310 -43.49 -22.84 -1.70
N ASP A 311 -43.08 -23.92 -1.02
CA ASP A 311 -42.07 -23.88 0.04
C ASP A 311 -40.72 -23.42 -0.50
N ALA A 312 -40.26 -23.97 -1.63
CA ALA A 312 -39.05 -23.55 -2.31
C ALA A 312 -39.11 -22.08 -2.78
N MET A 313 -40.25 -21.62 -3.29
CA MET A 313 -40.46 -20.22 -3.67
C MET A 313 -40.48 -19.28 -2.45
N SER A 314 -41.06 -19.72 -1.32
CA SER A 314 -41.03 -18.98 -0.06
C SER A 314 -39.61 -18.85 0.50
N GLN A 315 -38.81 -19.92 0.39
CA GLN A 315 -37.38 -19.90 0.73
C GLN A 315 -36.60 -18.98 -0.22
N ALA A 316 -36.86 -19.06 -1.53
CA ALA A 316 -36.24 -18.19 -2.53
C ALA A 316 -36.56 -16.70 -2.30
N MET A 317 -37.80 -16.35 -1.93
CA MET A 317 -38.15 -14.97 -1.55
C MET A 317 -37.42 -14.51 -0.28
N LYS A 318 -37.29 -15.38 0.74
CA LYS A 318 -36.54 -15.06 1.97
C LYS A 318 -35.05 -14.84 1.69
N LEU A 319 -34.46 -15.66 0.82
CA LEU A 319 -33.08 -15.52 0.37
C LEU A 319 -32.88 -14.26 -0.49
N ALA A 320 -33.80 -13.97 -1.41
CA ALA A 320 -33.76 -12.75 -2.22
C ALA A 320 -33.83 -11.49 -1.34
N LYS A 321 -34.73 -11.46 -0.34
CA LYS A 321 -34.77 -10.36 0.63
C LYS A 321 -33.48 -10.26 1.45
N ARG A 322 -32.91 -11.39 1.92
CA ARG A 322 -31.65 -11.34 2.66
C ARG A 322 -30.47 -10.89 1.78
N ASN A 323 -30.50 -11.19 0.48
CA ASN A 323 -29.53 -10.65 -0.48
C ASN A 323 -29.71 -9.14 -0.67
N GLU A 324 -30.93 -8.62 -0.77
CA GLU A 324 -31.21 -7.17 -0.83
C GLU A 324 -30.70 -6.44 0.44
N GLU A 325 -30.90 -7.04 1.61
CA GLU A 325 -30.33 -6.56 2.88
C GLU A 325 -28.79 -6.60 2.88
N LEU A 326 -28.18 -7.71 2.45
CA LEU A 326 -26.72 -7.85 2.34
C LEU A 326 -26.10 -6.87 1.33
N GLU A 327 -26.75 -6.64 0.18
CA GLU A 327 -26.32 -5.61 -0.77
C GLU A 327 -26.39 -4.21 -0.15
N LYS A 328 -27.38 -3.95 0.71
CA LYS A 328 -27.45 -2.68 1.44
C LYS A 328 -26.32 -2.57 2.47
N GLU A 329 -26.09 -3.62 3.25
CA GLU A 329 -24.97 -3.70 4.20
C GLU A 329 -23.61 -3.48 3.49
N LEU A 330 -23.42 -4.06 2.28
CA LEU A 330 -22.23 -3.82 1.45
C LEU A 330 -22.12 -2.37 0.96
N ARG A 331 -23.22 -1.78 0.44
CA ARG A 331 -23.25 -0.37 0.03
C ARG A 331 -22.93 0.57 1.22
N ASP A 332 -23.46 0.28 2.40
CA ASP A 332 -23.21 1.06 3.61
C ASP A 332 -21.73 0.92 4.06
N ILE A 333 -21.12 -0.27 3.92
CA ILE A 333 -19.68 -0.50 4.14
C ILE A 333 -18.82 0.29 3.14
N ASP A 334 -19.17 0.31 1.85
CA ASP A 334 -18.44 1.09 0.83
C ASP A 334 -18.47 2.59 1.14
N HIS A 335 -19.61 3.13 1.59
CA HIS A 335 -19.71 4.53 2.00
C HIS A 335 -18.82 4.84 3.22
N VAL A 336 -18.78 3.95 4.22
CA VAL A 336 -17.87 4.08 5.37
C VAL A 336 -16.40 4.00 4.94
N ALA A 337 -16.06 3.08 4.03
CA ALA A 337 -14.69 2.95 3.51
C ALA A 337 -14.24 4.19 2.72
N LEU A 338 -15.14 4.80 1.93
CA LEU A 338 -14.89 6.06 1.23
C LEU A 338 -14.74 7.23 2.20
N ALA A 339 -15.56 7.32 3.25
CA ALA A 339 -15.44 8.34 4.29
C ALA A 339 -14.11 8.25 5.04
N VAL A 340 -13.75 7.06 5.55
CA VAL A 340 -12.46 6.83 6.23
C VAL A 340 -11.28 7.16 5.30
N LYS A 341 -11.37 6.81 4.01
CA LYS A 341 -10.34 7.18 3.02
C LYS A 341 -10.24 8.69 2.81
N ALA A 342 -11.35 9.43 2.86
CA ALA A 342 -11.35 10.89 2.79
C ALA A 342 -10.72 11.53 4.03
N ASP A 343 -11.04 11.03 5.23
CA ASP A 343 -10.47 11.50 6.50
C ASP A 343 -8.96 11.19 6.62
N CYS A 344 -8.53 10.00 6.21
CA CYS A 344 -7.10 9.70 6.11
C CYS A 344 -6.39 10.63 5.11
N ASN A 345 -6.98 10.89 3.94
CA ASN A 345 -6.41 11.82 2.96
C ASN A 345 -6.35 13.26 3.48
N SER A 346 -7.34 13.72 4.24
CA SER A 346 -7.34 15.06 4.85
C SER A 346 -6.27 15.17 5.94
N THR A 347 -6.11 14.14 6.76
CA THR A 347 -5.09 14.03 7.80
C THR A 347 -3.67 14.02 7.21
N VAL A 348 -3.43 13.21 6.18
CA VAL A 348 -2.15 13.20 5.44
C VAL A 348 -1.87 14.56 4.80
N LYS A 349 -2.89 15.24 4.25
CA LYS A 349 -2.73 16.58 3.66
C LYS A 349 -2.35 17.64 4.70
N GLU A 350 -2.91 17.61 5.91
CA GLU A 350 -2.50 18.54 6.97
C GLU A 350 -1.15 18.16 7.60
N ASN A 351 -0.83 16.87 7.72
CA ASN A 351 0.51 16.45 8.15
C ASN A 351 1.58 16.88 7.14
N ASN A 352 1.34 16.77 5.83
CA ASN A 352 2.26 17.29 4.83
C ASN A 352 2.42 18.81 4.93
N ARG A 353 1.35 19.57 5.19
CA ARG A 353 1.44 21.02 5.47
C ARG A 353 2.21 21.33 6.77
N ARG A 354 2.04 20.52 7.83
CA ARG A 354 2.84 20.62 9.06
C ARG A 354 4.33 20.39 8.76
N VAL A 355 4.66 19.41 7.91
CA VAL A 355 6.04 19.13 7.46
C VAL A 355 6.61 20.30 6.65
N CYS A 356 5.89 20.84 5.65
CA CYS A 356 6.32 22.04 4.91
C CYS A 356 6.65 23.20 5.86
N ARG A 357 5.77 23.52 6.82
CA ARG A 357 5.99 24.59 7.80
C ARG A 357 7.14 24.32 8.78
N LEU A 358 7.58 23.08 8.92
CA LEU A 358 8.78 22.72 9.71
C LEU A 358 10.05 22.76 8.84
N GLN A 359 9.94 22.48 7.53
CA GLN A 359 11.04 22.66 6.58
C GLN A 359 11.35 24.14 6.37
N GLU A 360 10.33 24.98 6.14
CA GLU A 360 10.45 26.45 6.07
C GLU A 360 11.17 27.00 7.31
N LYS A 361 10.74 26.62 8.52
CA LYS A 361 11.38 27.03 9.78
C LYS A 361 12.82 26.50 9.93
N LEU A 362 13.14 25.33 9.39
CA LEU A 362 14.49 24.77 9.44
C LEU A 362 15.41 25.53 8.48
N GLU A 363 14.93 25.89 7.29
CA GLU A 363 15.63 26.74 6.33
C GLU A 363 15.86 28.15 6.89
N ASP A 364 14.85 28.76 7.53
CA ASP A 364 15.00 30.04 8.26
C ASP A 364 16.11 29.97 9.33
N VAL A 365 16.08 28.95 10.19
CA VAL A 365 17.11 28.77 11.24
C VAL A 365 18.49 28.49 10.63
N MET A 366 18.57 27.73 9.54
CA MET A 366 19.82 27.52 8.82
C MET A 366 20.36 28.81 8.19
N THR A 367 19.53 29.68 7.62
CA THR A 367 20.01 30.98 7.10
C THR A 367 20.50 31.88 8.22
N GLN A 368 19.81 31.91 9.38
CA GLN A 368 20.25 32.66 10.57
C GLN A 368 21.60 32.16 11.10
N LEU A 369 21.82 30.84 11.15
CA LEU A 369 23.13 30.27 11.52
C LEU A 369 24.24 30.72 10.56
N HIS A 370 24.02 30.65 9.24
CA HIS A 370 25.01 31.13 8.25
C HIS A 370 25.21 32.66 8.27
N VAL A 371 24.35 33.45 8.91
CA VAL A 371 24.58 34.88 9.17
C VAL A 371 25.44 35.04 10.43
N LEU A 372 25.06 34.42 11.54
CA LEU A 372 25.80 34.45 12.80
C LEU A 372 27.22 33.88 12.67
N GLU A 373 27.43 32.86 11.83
CA GLU A 373 28.76 32.33 11.50
C GLU A 373 29.61 33.36 10.74
N ARG A 374 29.03 34.12 9.82
CA ARG A 374 29.74 35.18 9.08
C ARG A 374 30.06 36.38 9.97
N GLU A 375 29.14 36.79 10.83
CA GLU A 375 29.38 37.82 11.87
C GLU A 375 30.51 37.38 12.82
N LEU A 376 30.48 36.14 13.31
CA LEU A 376 31.53 35.55 14.15
C LEU A 376 32.90 35.50 13.44
N ILE A 377 32.94 35.34 12.12
CA ILE A 377 34.18 35.41 11.33
C ILE A 377 34.70 36.85 11.22
N VAL A 378 33.82 37.84 11.02
CA VAL A 378 34.20 39.27 10.99
C VAL A 378 34.77 39.70 12.33
N GLU A 379 34.06 39.44 13.43
CA GLU A 379 34.50 39.70 14.81
C GLU A 379 35.88 39.07 15.11
N ARG A 380 36.14 37.86 14.60
CA ARG A 380 37.45 37.20 14.74
C ARG A 380 38.57 37.91 13.98
N ARG A 381 38.30 38.50 12.82
CA ARG A 381 39.28 39.30 12.07
C ARG A 381 39.54 40.64 12.76
N GLU A 382 38.50 41.35 13.19
CA GLU A 382 38.67 42.61 13.94
C GLU A 382 39.47 42.40 15.24
N VAL A 383 39.19 41.33 15.99
CA VAL A 383 39.99 40.94 17.17
C VAL A 383 41.44 40.56 16.81
N GLN A 384 41.71 40.09 15.59
CA GLN A 384 43.07 39.79 15.12
C GLN A 384 43.82 41.04 14.65
N GLU A 385 43.15 41.98 13.99
CA GLU A 385 43.69 43.28 13.58
C GLU A 385 44.02 44.15 14.81
N LEU A 386 43.09 44.30 15.75
CA LEU A 386 43.31 45.01 17.02
C LEU A 386 44.46 44.40 17.85
N ARG A 387 44.72 43.09 17.73
CA ARG A 387 45.91 42.45 18.34
C ARG A 387 47.21 42.80 17.63
N ALA A 388 47.19 42.92 16.30
CA ALA A 388 48.35 43.34 15.52
C ALA A 388 48.70 44.80 15.82
N ASP A 389 47.71 45.69 15.85
CA ASP A 389 47.87 47.11 16.22
C ASP A 389 48.39 47.27 17.65
N LEU A 390 47.85 46.49 18.60
CA LEU A 390 48.34 46.48 19.98
C LEU A 390 49.82 46.10 20.07
N GLU A 391 50.27 45.10 19.30
CA GLU A 391 51.68 44.67 19.31
C GLU A 391 52.59 45.63 18.52
N SER A 392 52.06 46.31 17.49
CA SER A 392 52.71 47.42 16.80
C SER A 392 52.96 48.60 17.75
N CYS A 393 51.92 49.07 18.45
CA CYS A 393 52.01 50.11 19.48
C CYS A 393 52.97 49.70 20.63
N ARG A 394 53.01 48.42 21.02
CA ARG A 394 54.00 47.90 21.98
C ARG A 394 55.43 47.95 21.41
N LEU A 395 55.63 47.65 20.13
CA LEU A 395 56.94 47.74 19.48
C LEU A 395 57.41 49.20 19.35
N GLU A 396 56.52 50.12 18.98
CA GLU A 396 56.81 51.55 18.94
C GLU A 396 57.14 52.09 20.33
N LYS A 397 56.38 51.74 21.37
CA LYS A 397 56.71 52.08 22.76
C LYS A 397 58.11 51.59 23.15
N ARG A 398 58.48 50.35 22.79
CA ARG A 398 59.84 49.80 23.02
C ARG A 398 60.92 50.53 22.20
N ASN A 399 60.59 51.07 21.02
CA ASN A 399 61.50 51.90 20.23
C ASN A 399 61.71 53.27 20.90
N VAL A 400 60.63 54.00 21.19
CA VAL A 400 60.68 55.33 21.83
C VAL A 400 61.38 55.26 23.19
N GLN A 401 61.14 54.20 23.98
CA GLN A 401 61.85 53.99 25.24
C GLN A 401 63.36 53.84 25.04
N ARG A 402 63.83 53.05 24.06
CA ARG A 402 65.26 52.94 23.74
C ARG A 402 65.87 54.26 23.28
N THR A 403 65.14 55.05 22.49
CA THR A 403 65.60 56.40 22.07
C THR A 403 65.71 57.36 23.27
N LEU A 404 64.76 57.29 24.20
CA LEU A 404 64.79 58.05 25.45
C LEU A 404 65.97 57.64 26.33
N GLU A 405 66.23 56.33 26.48
CA GLU A 405 67.37 55.80 27.22
C GLU A 405 68.71 56.28 26.60
N SER A 406 68.87 56.21 25.27
CA SER A 406 70.07 56.74 24.57
C SER A 406 70.25 58.24 24.83
N THR A 407 69.20 59.05 24.64
CA THR A 407 69.29 60.51 24.83
C THR A 407 69.50 60.92 26.29
N LEU A 408 69.09 60.09 27.26
CA LEU A 408 69.41 60.29 28.68
C LEU A 408 70.89 59.95 28.98
N ASP A 409 71.44 58.89 28.40
CA ASP A 409 72.87 58.57 28.53
C ASP A 409 73.76 59.59 27.80
N GLU A 410 73.35 60.07 26.62
CA GLU A 410 74.01 61.18 25.92
C GLU A 410 73.98 62.47 26.75
N LYS A 411 72.81 62.83 27.32
CA LYS A 411 72.67 63.96 28.25
C LYS A 411 73.58 63.79 29.47
N LYS A 412 73.68 62.59 30.02
CA LYS A 412 74.56 62.28 31.15
C LYS A 412 76.03 62.47 30.76
N GLN A 413 76.49 61.89 29.65
CA GLN A 413 77.85 62.09 29.13
C GLN A 413 78.17 63.57 28.87
N MET A 414 77.20 64.35 28.37
CA MET A 414 77.36 65.79 28.19
C MET A 414 77.40 66.55 29.53
N SER A 415 76.60 66.15 30.52
CA SER A 415 76.68 66.70 31.88
C SER A 415 78.00 66.36 32.57
N ASP A 416 78.51 65.14 32.39
CA ASP A 416 79.80 64.70 32.94
C ASP A 416 80.96 65.45 32.26
N ARG A 417 80.88 65.72 30.95
CA ARG A 417 81.80 66.62 30.24
C ARG A 417 81.71 68.06 30.73
N ILE A 418 80.52 68.61 30.97
CA ILE A 418 80.35 69.96 31.54
C ILE A 418 80.95 70.02 32.94
N ASN A 419 80.74 69.01 33.78
CA ASN A 419 81.35 68.91 35.11
C ASN A 419 82.88 68.82 35.04
N GLN A 420 83.43 68.03 34.12
CA GLN A 420 84.88 67.98 33.86
C GLN A 420 85.43 69.34 33.40
N LEU A 421 84.76 70.01 32.47
CA LEU A 421 85.13 71.35 32.01
C LEU A 421 85.04 72.40 33.12
N ALA A 422 84.04 72.34 34.00
CA ALA A 422 83.91 73.22 35.15
C ALA A 422 85.00 72.96 36.22
N ILE A 423 85.42 71.70 36.41
CA ILE A 423 86.58 71.36 37.25
C ILE A 423 87.87 71.90 36.63
N ILE A 424 88.05 71.78 35.32
CA ILE A 424 89.19 72.36 34.60
C ILE A 424 89.17 73.89 34.69
N GLU A 425 88.03 74.53 34.48
CA GLU A 425 87.86 75.98 34.62
C GLU A 425 88.16 76.46 36.05
N LYS A 426 87.69 75.73 37.07
CA LYS A 426 88.04 76.02 38.47
C LYS A 426 89.54 75.86 38.71
N ASN A 427 90.14 74.75 38.29
CA ASN A 427 91.57 74.51 38.47
C ASN A 427 92.40 75.60 37.77
N LEU A 428 91.98 76.06 36.58
CA LEU A 428 92.60 77.18 35.87
C LEU A 428 92.39 78.52 36.59
N LYS A 429 91.23 78.77 37.23
CA LYS A 429 91.02 79.95 38.09
C LYS A 429 91.87 79.91 39.35
N ASP A 430 91.92 78.77 40.04
CA ASP A 430 92.75 78.54 41.23
C ASP A 430 94.26 78.64 40.89
N GLU A 431 94.67 78.25 39.67
CA GLU A 431 96.02 78.45 39.12
C GLU A 431 96.26 79.92 38.74
N MET A 432 95.33 80.60 38.07
CA MET A 432 95.43 82.05 37.80
C MET A 432 95.48 82.87 39.09
N GLU A 433 94.75 82.48 40.13
CA GLU A 433 94.79 83.15 41.43
C GLU A 433 96.11 82.88 42.16
N ARG A 434 96.65 81.65 42.10
CA ARG A 434 98.02 81.36 42.56
C ARG A 434 99.06 82.16 41.77
N LEU A 435 98.99 82.20 40.44
CA LEU A 435 99.91 82.97 39.58
C LEU A 435 99.74 84.49 39.76
N SER A 436 98.55 84.96 40.17
CA SER A 436 98.30 86.37 40.54
C SER A 436 98.89 86.70 41.90
N LYS A 437 98.69 85.84 42.91
CA LYS A 437 99.29 85.98 44.24
C LYS A 437 100.82 85.83 44.21
N GLU A 438 101.33 84.94 43.35
CA GLU A 438 102.76 84.81 43.06
C GLU A 438 103.27 86.06 42.32
N ASN A 439 102.53 86.62 41.35
CA ASN A 439 102.83 87.93 40.77
C ASN A 439 102.85 89.05 41.83
N GLU A 440 101.94 89.02 42.79
CA GLU A 440 101.79 90.05 43.82
C GLU A 440 102.88 89.94 44.89
N TYR A 441 103.24 88.71 45.27
CA TYR A 441 104.41 88.39 46.10
C TYR A 441 105.72 88.76 45.40
N GLN A 442 105.90 88.38 44.13
CA GLN A 442 107.05 88.79 43.32
C GLN A 442 107.10 90.32 43.12
N ARG A 443 105.97 91.02 42.98
CA ARG A 443 105.93 92.50 42.96
C ARG A 443 106.31 93.14 44.29
N GLN A 444 106.17 92.45 45.41
CA GLN A 444 106.64 92.92 46.72
C GLN A 444 108.10 92.54 47.03
N VAL A 445 108.56 91.36 46.59
CA VAL A 445 109.92 90.86 46.81
C VAL A 445 110.93 91.43 45.80
N CYS A 446 110.57 91.56 44.52
CA CYS A 446 111.43 92.10 43.45
C CYS A 446 111.55 93.64 43.48
N LYS A 447 111.78 94.20 44.67
CA LYS A 447 112.23 95.58 44.86
C LYS A 447 113.68 95.68 45.37
N ASN A 448 114.37 94.56 45.55
CA ASN A 448 115.79 94.52 45.90
C ASN A 448 116.53 93.30 45.32
N HIS A 449 117.67 93.59 44.66
CA HIS A 449 118.72 92.65 44.23
C HIS A 449 118.37 91.69 43.07
N LYS A 450 119.42 91.04 42.53
CA LYS A 450 119.50 90.55 41.15
C LYS A 450 120.17 89.16 41.03
N ASP A 451 120.15 88.64 39.80
CA ASP A 451 121.21 87.81 39.14
C ASP A 451 121.26 86.27 39.40
N GLU A 452 120.92 85.52 38.32
CA GLU A 452 121.68 84.38 37.71
C GLU A 452 121.50 82.85 38.04
N ARG A 453 120.93 82.13 37.04
CA ARG A 453 121.41 80.87 36.34
C ARG A 453 121.25 79.41 36.90
N TYR A 454 120.70 78.52 36.03
CA TYR A 454 121.06 77.08 35.73
C TYR A 454 120.56 75.88 36.63
N VAL A 455 120.49 74.57 36.22
CA VAL A 455 120.20 73.87 34.92
C VAL A 455 120.09 72.29 35.03
N ASP A 456 119.28 71.63 34.16
CA ASP A 456 119.41 70.26 33.52
C ASP A 456 119.03 68.87 34.17
N HIS A 457 118.87 67.83 33.31
CA HIS A 457 118.78 66.32 33.45
C HIS A 457 117.48 65.59 33.95
N GLN A 458 117.30 64.25 33.81
CA GLN A 458 117.08 63.38 32.60
C GLN A 458 116.74 61.87 32.92
N ALA A 459 115.77 61.26 32.20
CA ALA A 459 115.53 59.81 31.86
C ALA A 459 115.37 58.65 32.91
N ILE A 460 114.78 57.50 32.47
CA ILE A 460 115.04 56.08 32.90
C ILE A 460 114.25 55.03 32.05
N VAL A 461 114.70 53.76 31.99
CA VAL A 461 114.21 52.57 31.22
C VAL A 461 114.36 51.31 32.13
N GLU A 462 113.67 50.15 32.06
CA GLU A 462 113.80 48.98 31.13
C GLU A 462 113.13 47.68 31.72
N ASN A 463 113.25 46.53 31.01
CA ASN A 463 112.96 45.10 31.36
C ASN A 463 111.55 44.52 31.05
N GLY A 464 111.37 43.22 30.72
CA GLY A 464 112.30 42.06 30.65
C GLY A 464 111.82 40.90 29.74
N LYS A 465 112.44 39.70 29.76
CA LYS A 465 112.40 38.66 28.69
C LYS A 465 112.14 37.19 29.13
N ILE A 466 111.48 36.43 28.24
CA ILE A 466 111.64 34.98 27.90
C ILE A 466 111.50 33.89 29.00
N ILE A 467 110.59 32.92 28.77
CA ILE A 467 110.82 31.45 28.94
C ILE A 467 110.18 30.71 27.74
N LYS A 468 110.65 29.48 27.44
CA LYS A 468 110.13 28.58 26.39
C LYS A 468 110.18 27.11 26.85
N ASN A 469 109.33 26.27 26.24
CA ASN A 469 109.44 24.80 26.16
C ASN A 469 109.09 23.95 27.40
N THR A 470 107.82 23.99 27.85
CA THR A 470 107.21 22.85 28.59
C THR A 470 105.90 22.37 27.96
N ASP A 471 105.19 23.26 27.27
CA ASP A 471 103.73 23.22 27.07
C ASP A 471 103.24 22.19 26.04
N ASN A 472 104.15 21.65 25.21
CA ASN A 472 103.78 21.02 23.94
C ASN A 472 103.02 19.68 24.09
N PHE A 473 103.16 18.99 25.23
CA PHE A 473 102.43 17.74 25.52
C PHE A 473 101.01 18.01 26.04
N ASP A 474 100.86 18.95 26.97
CA ASP A 474 99.54 19.35 27.49
C ASP A 474 98.71 20.07 26.43
N ILE A 475 99.34 20.85 25.54
CA ILE A 475 98.70 21.41 24.34
C ILE A 475 98.09 20.30 23.47
N GLN A 476 98.81 19.20 23.21
CA GLN A 476 98.31 18.11 22.38
C GLN A 476 97.08 17.42 23.00
N LYS A 477 97.14 17.11 24.29
CA LYS A 477 96.01 16.53 25.04
C LYS A 477 94.81 17.47 25.14
N LEU A 478 95.07 18.78 25.29
CA LEU A 478 94.05 19.82 25.25
C LEU A 478 93.41 19.91 23.85
N ILE A 479 94.20 19.83 22.76
CA ILE A 479 93.69 19.80 21.38
C ILE A 479 92.74 18.61 21.18
N GLU A 480 93.09 17.41 21.61
CA GLU A 480 92.21 16.23 21.50
C GLU A 480 90.89 16.42 22.28
N GLN A 481 90.96 16.95 23.51
CA GLN A 481 89.77 17.24 24.32
C GLN A 481 88.89 18.34 23.71
N LYS A 482 89.49 19.36 23.09
CA LYS A 482 88.78 20.41 22.35
C LYS A 482 88.19 19.87 21.04
N ASN A 483 88.88 18.99 20.33
CA ASN A 483 88.38 18.35 19.11
C ASN A 483 87.15 17.48 19.39
N PHE A 484 87.16 16.69 20.47
CA PHE A 484 85.96 15.95 20.89
C PHE A 484 84.80 16.91 21.22
N LYS A 485 85.09 18.03 21.89
CA LYS A 485 84.08 19.06 22.18
C LYS A 485 83.56 19.75 20.91
N ILE A 486 84.41 19.96 19.90
CA ILE A 486 84.04 20.49 18.59
C ILE A 486 83.12 19.53 17.85
N VAL A 487 83.42 18.22 17.81
CA VAL A 487 82.55 17.21 17.17
C VAL A 487 81.18 17.14 17.88
N SER A 488 81.16 17.16 19.21
CA SER A 488 79.91 17.22 19.99
C SER A 488 79.10 18.48 19.68
N LEU A 489 79.74 19.65 19.62
CA LEU A 489 79.08 20.91 19.24
C LEU A 489 78.60 20.91 17.78
N GLN A 490 79.35 20.30 16.86
CA GLN A 490 78.94 20.14 15.46
C GLN A 490 77.68 19.27 15.33
N GLN A 491 77.56 18.19 16.13
CA GLN A 491 76.35 17.36 16.18
C GLN A 491 75.15 18.15 16.72
N SER A 492 75.30 18.89 17.83
CA SER A 492 74.22 19.73 18.36
C SER A 492 73.84 20.87 17.39
N ILE A 493 74.81 21.48 16.71
CA ILE A 493 74.55 22.48 15.65
C ILE A 493 73.79 21.85 14.48
N GLN A 494 74.05 20.58 14.14
CA GLN A 494 73.31 19.89 13.08
C GLN A 494 71.88 19.54 13.50
N GLN A 495 71.65 19.14 14.75
CA GLN A 495 70.31 18.94 15.32
C GLN A 495 69.51 20.25 15.33
N LEU A 496 70.09 21.34 15.83
CA LEU A 496 69.48 22.67 15.84
C LEU A 496 69.19 23.20 14.42
N LYS A 497 70.02 22.86 13.41
CA LYS A 497 69.70 23.15 12.00
C LYS A 497 68.45 22.38 11.55
N THR A 498 68.37 21.08 11.81
CA THR A 498 67.20 20.27 11.41
C THR A 498 65.92 20.71 12.11
N GLU A 499 65.96 21.11 13.38
CA GLU A 499 64.83 21.70 14.10
C GLU A 499 64.44 23.06 13.50
N ARG A 500 65.41 23.95 13.26
CA ARG A 500 65.20 25.27 12.62
C ARG A 500 64.59 25.11 11.23
N ASP A 501 65.03 24.13 10.44
CA ASP A 501 64.52 23.86 9.10
C ASP A 501 63.12 23.20 9.13
N HIS A 502 62.82 22.38 10.16
CA HIS A 502 61.48 21.86 10.41
C HIS A 502 60.49 22.98 10.80
N TYR A 503 60.79 23.78 11.82
CA TYR A 503 59.92 24.89 12.24
C TYR A 503 59.75 25.94 11.15
N ARG A 504 60.78 26.17 10.31
CA ARG A 504 60.68 27.03 9.12
C ARG A 504 59.70 26.47 8.09
N LYS A 505 59.64 25.14 7.92
CA LYS A 505 58.68 24.49 7.01
C LYS A 505 57.25 24.59 7.55
N GLU A 506 57.04 24.30 8.83
CA GLU A 506 55.70 24.42 9.45
C GLU A 506 55.19 25.86 9.44
N TYR A 507 56.06 26.85 9.70
CA TYR A 507 55.71 28.26 9.56
C TYR A 507 55.26 28.64 8.14
N ILE A 508 55.92 28.10 7.10
CA ILE A 508 55.51 28.30 5.70
C ILE A 508 54.15 27.63 5.43
N ASN A 509 53.95 26.39 5.89
CA ASN A 509 52.67 25.68 5.74
C ASN A 509 51.51 26.50 6.34
N CYS A 510 51.60 26.88 7.63
CA CYS A 510 50.53 27.60 8.32
C CYS A 510 50.25 28.98 7.71
N ARG A 511 51.29 29.69 7.23
CA ARG A 511 51.12 30.96 6.51
C ARG A 511 50.40 30.76 5.18
N ASP A 512 50.75 29.72 4.42
CA ASP A 512 50.16 29.47 3.09
C ASP A 512 48.73 28.91 3.21
N GLU A 513 48.41 28.20 4.29
CA GLU A 513 47.04 27.87 4.70
C GLU A 513 46.23 29.13 5.08
N GLN A 514 46.82 30.03 5.87
CA GLN A 514 46.18 31.30 6.26
C GLN A 514 45.93 32.21 5.05
N HIS A 515 46.82 32.24 4.06
CA HIS A 515 46.56 32.92 2.79
C HIS A 515 45.39 32.28 2.01
N ARG A 516 45.33 30.96 1.88
CA ARG A 516 44.20 30.29 1.20
C ARG A 516 42.85 30.51 1.90
N ALA A 517 42.83 30.60 3.23
CA ALA A 517 41.65 31.03 3.97
C ALA A 517 41.29 32.48 3.62
N SER A 518 42.26 33.40 3.73
CA SER A 518 42.08 34.83 3.43
C SER A 518 41.61 35.11 2.00
N ASP A 519 42.10 34.39 0.99
CA ASP A 519 41.72 34.59 -0.41
C ASP A 519 40.26 34.20 -0.66
N LYS A 520 39.80 33.09 -0.05
CA LYS A 520 38.41 32.64 -0.13
C LYS A 520 37.49 33.61 0.62
N ASP A 521 37.87 33.97 1.84
CA ASP A 521 37.22 34.97 2.68
C ASP A 521 37.03 36.32 1.96
N ASN A 522 38.01 36.73 1.15
CA ASN A 522 37.97 37.96 0.37
C ASN A 522 37.03 37.86 -0.86
N ALA A 523 36.91 36.69 -1.49
CA ALA A 523 35.94 36.45 -2.56
C ALA A 523 34.48 36.47 -2.03
N ASP A 524 34.24 35.89 -0.86
CA ASP A 524 32.93 35.93 -0.21
C ASP A 524 32.57 37.36 0.25
N LEU A 525 33.56 38.12 0.77
CA LEU A 525 33.39 39.56 1.04
C LEU A 525 33.08 40.37 -0.23
N TRP A 526 33.79 40.15 -1.34
CA TRP A 526 33.50 40.85 -2.61
C TRP A 526 32.09 40.58 -3.12
N THR A 527 31.61 39.35 -2.95
CA THR A 527 30.23 38.98 -3.28
C THR A 527 29.25 39.77 -2.40
N ARG A 528 29.46 39.82 -1.08
CA ARG A 528 28.59 40.58 -0.16
C ARG A 528 28.67 42.10 -0.40
N ILE A 529 29.81 42.64 -0.82
CA ILE A 529 29.95 44.05 -1.23
C ILE A 529 29.13 44.36 -2.48
N CYS A 530 29.03 43.44 -3.43
CA CYS A 530 28.17 43.58 -4.61
C CYS A 530 26.67 43.51 -4.24
N GLU A 531 26.28 42.64 -3.32
CA GLU A 531 24.90 42.58 -2.79
C GLU A 531 24.53 43.89 -2.05
N LEU A 532 25.36 44.32 -1.11
CA LEU A 532 25.15 45.56 -0.33
C LEU A 532 25.09 46.81 -1.22
N LYS A 533 25.83 46.86 -2.32
CA LYS A 533 25.73 47.96 -3.30
C LYS A 533 24.39 47.97 -4.04
N ARG A 534 23.79 46.80 -4.29
CA ARG A 534 22.42 46.72 -4.86
C ARG A 534 21.40 47.15 -3.81
N GLU A 535 21.48 46.59 -2.60
CA GLU A 535 20.61 46.95 -1.47
C GLU A 535 20.64 48.47 -1.19
N LEU A 536 21.83 49.10 -1.25
CA LEU A 536 21.98 50.55 -1.15
C LEU A 536 21.27 51.30 -2.28
N SER A 537 21.45 50.88 -3.54
CA SER A 537 20.80 51.50 -4.70
C SER A 537 19.27 51.38 -4.65
N ASP A 538 18.75 50.26 -4.14
CA ASP A 538 17.31 50.04 -3.95
C ASP A 538 16.76 51.00 -2.86
N VAL A 539 17.52 51.20 -1.78
CA VAL A 539 17.20 52.16 -0.70
C VAL A 539 17.30 53.62 -1.17
N GLU A 540 18.30 53.97 -1.98
CA GLU A 540 18.42 55.31 -2.58
C GLU A 540 17.24 55.62 -3.52
N GLN A 541 16.77 54.62 -4.29
CA GLN A 541 15.58 54.76 -5.13
C GLN A 541 14.30 54.91 -4.28
N ALA A 542 14.18 54.15 -3.19
CA ALA A 542 13.06 54.26 -2.25
C ALA A 542 13.03 55.63 -1.52
N LEU A 543 14.19 56.13 -1.08
CA LEU A 543 14.35 57.46 -0.49
C LEU A 543 13.96 58.55 -1.51
N SER A 544 14.41 58.41 -2.76
CA SER A 544 14.06 59.31 -3.87
C SER A 544 12.56 59.28 -4.23
N LYS A 545 11.83 58.21 -3.88
CA LYS A 545 10.37 58.13 -3.98
C LYS A 545 9.69 58.82 -2.80
N ALA A 546 10.09 58.48 -1.57
CA ALA A 546 9.55 59.08 -0.35
C ALA A 546 9.78 60.60 -0.29
N GLN A 547 10.88 61.11 -0.86
CA GLN A 547 11.14 62.54 -0.95
C GLN A 547 10.18 63.26 -1.91
N ARG A 548 9.85 62.68 -3.07
CA ARG A 548 8.83 63.23 -3.98
C ARG A 548 7.43 63.21 -3.35
N GLU A 549 7.07 62.12 -2.68
CA GLU A 549 5.81 62.02 -1.93
C GLU A 549 5.71 63.09 -0.82
N LYS A 550 6.82 63.37 -0.13
CA LYS A 550 6.96 64.45 0.87
C LYS A 550 6.89 65.85 0.25
N GLU A 551 7.38 66.04 -0.97
CA GLU A 551 7.30 67.32 -1.71
C GLU A 551 5.86 67.56 -2.22
N GLU A 552 5.18 66.53 -2.69
CA GLU A 552 3.77 66.61 -3.10
C GLU A 552 2.83 66.83 -1.90
N LEU A 553 3.07 66.18 -0.76
CA LEU A 553 2.37 66.47 0.50
C LEU A 553 2.65 67.89 1.03
N ARG A 554 3.82 68.48 0.75
CA ARG A 554 4.08 69.91 1.05
C ARG A 554 3.27 70.82 0.15
N PHE A 555 3.20 70.55 -1.15
CA PHE A 555 2.37 71.32 -2.07
C PHE A 555 0.88 71.26 -1.69
N GLN A 556 0.37 70.08 -1.33
CA GLN A 556 -1.01 69.91 -0.82
C GLN A 556 -1.23 70.66 0.50
N LYS A 557 -0.23 70.69 1.41
CA LYS A 557 -0.29 71.51 2.63
C LYS A 557 -0.35 73.00 2.29
N GLU A 558 0.43 73.46 1.33
CA GLU A 558 0.50 74.88 0.92
C GLU A 558 -0.81 75.34 0.25
N ASP A 559 -1.48 74.50 -0.57
CA ASP A 559 -2.86 74.75 -1.03
C ASP A 559 -3.85 74.88 0.15
N LEU A 560 -3.82 73.93 1.09
CA LEU A 560 -4.70 73.94 2.25
C LEU A 560 -4.44 75.15 3.17
N GLU A 561 -3.19 75.58 3.34
CA GLU A 561 -2.83 76.79 4.09
C GLU A 561 -3.24 78.06 3.35
N ALA A 562 -3.12 78.12 2.02
CA ALA A 562 -3.62 79.23 1.20
C ALA A 562 -5.15 79.34 1.27
N ARG A 563 -5.88 78.22 1.23
CA ARG A 563 -7.34 78.17 1.41
C ARG A 563 -7.77 78.55 2.83
N LEU A 564 -7.04 78.10 3.86
CA LEU A 564 -7.24 78.57 5.24
C LEU A 564 -6.95 80.06 5.40
N LYS A 565 -6.02 80.62 4.61
CA LYS A 565 -5.69 82.04 4.60
C LYS A 565 -6.80 82.87 3.95
N THR A 566 -7.37 82.44 2.82
CA THR A 566 -8.52 83.15 2.21
C THR A 566 -9.76 83.14 3.12
N TYR A 567 -10.07 82.02 3.79
CA TYR A 567 -11.13 81.99 4.81
C TYR A 567 -10.83 82.93 5.99
N LYS A 568 -9.59 82.97 6.50
CA LYS A 568 -9.20 83.86 7.62
C LYS A 568 -9.20 85.33 7.24
N ASP A 569 -8.92 85.68 5.99
CA ASP A 569 -8.92 87.07 5.54
C ASP A 569 -10.34 87.58 5.23
N GLN A 570 -11.24 86.71 4.74
CA GLN A 570 -12.68 86.97 4.74
C GLN A 570 -13.22 87.21 6.16
N GLN A 571 -12.67 86.54 7.17
CA GLN A 571 -13.05 86.70 8.58
C GLN A 571 -12.39 87.91 9.28
N ARG A 572 -11.37 88.54 8.68
CA ARG A 572 -10.59 89.64 9.31
C ARG A 572 -10.98 91.05 8.87
N GLN A 573 -12.06 91.22 8.11
CA GLN A 573 -12.56 92.54 7.71
C GLN A 573 -13.37 93.25 8.84
N VAL A 574 -13.10 92.93 10.11
CA VAL A 574 -13.76 93.48 11.31
C VAL A 574 -12.72 93.80 12.39
N CYS A 575 -12.86 94.99 12.99
CA CYS A 575 -12.06 95.58 14.09
C CYS A 575 -10.64 96.11 13.78
N VAL A 576 -10.25 97.15 14.53
CA VAL A 576 -9.12 98.07 14.29
C VAL A 576 -8.22 98.12 15.53
N PRO A 577 -6.87 98.24 15.41
CA PRO A 577 -5.95 98.14 16.55
C PRO A 577 -5.53 99.49 17.19
N CYS A 578 -5.04 99.43 18.43
CA CYS A 578 -4.41 100.55 19.16
C CYS A 578 -2.97 100.19 19.61
N ARG A 579 -2.15 101.17 20.01
CA ARG A 579 -0.71 101.02 20.36
C ARG A 579 -0.35 101.68 21.70
N SER A 580 0.56 101.07 22.48
CA SER A 580 1.43 101.79 23.44
C SER A 580 2.64 100.95 23.93
N CYS A 581 3.63 101.65 24.51
CA CYS A 581 4.78 101.18 25.34
C CYS A 581 6.15 100.77 24.71
N LYS A 582 7.23 101.10 25.45
CA LYS A 582 8.73 100.97 25.27
C LYS A 582 9.35 100.93 26.71
N PRO A 583 10.58 101.42 27.09
CA PRO A 583 11.94 101.58 26.48
C PRO A 583 12.99 100.60 27.14
N VAL A 584 14.28 100.79 27.53
CA VAL A 584 15.30 101.89 27.69
C VAL A 584 16.75 101.31 27.64
N ARG A 585 17.82 102.12 27.38
CA ARG A 585 19.22 101.95 27.88
C ARG A 585 19.99 103.31 27.92
N THR A 586 21.24 103.36 28.45
CA THR A 586 21.80 104.51 29.23
C THR A 586 23.22 104.99 28.85
N CYS A 587 23.64 106.23 29.18
CA CYS A 587 25.05 106.70 29.29
C CYS A 587 25.19 108.06 30.09
N THR A 588 26.39 108.41 30.63
CA THR A 588 26.65 109.59 31.53
C THR A 588 28.15 110.01 31.62
N CYS A 589 28.50 111.32 31.75
CA CYS A 589 29.78 111.84 32.35
C CYS A 589 29.90 113.40 32.43
N THR A 590 30.59 113.97 33.45
CA THR A 590 31.02 115.41 33.60
C THR A 590 32.08 115.62 34.71
N SER A 591 32.78 116.78 34.77
CA SER A 591 33.87 117.06 35.77
C SER A 591 34.12 118.56 36.14
N ASP A 592 34.74 118.77 37.32
CA ASP A 592 35.65 119.86 37.79
C ASP A 592 35.17 121.24 38.37
N LEU A 593 36.16 121.95 38.96
CA LEU A 593 36.17 122.94 40.10
C LEU A 593 36.53 124.40 39.62
N PRO A 594 37.01 125.45 40.39
CA PRO A 594 37.43 125.56 41.81
C PRO A 594 37.24 126.90 42.63
N ILE A 595 37.33 126.76 43.97
CA ILE A 595 38.07 127.53 45.02
C ILE A 595 38.02 129.09 45.14
N SER A 596 37.84 129.55 46.39
CA SER A 596 38.43 130.78 46.96
C SER A 596 38.79 130.59 48.47
N ALA A 597 39.44 131.55 49.14
CA ALA A 597 40.16 131.33 50.42
C ALA A 597 40.25 132.57 51.37
N GLY A 598 40.65 132.36 52.65
CA GLY A 598 40.97 133.48 53.57
C GLY A 598 41.30 133.18 55.05
N SER A 599 42.30 133.90 55.59
CA SER A 599 42.67 134.15 57.02
C SER A 599 43.29 133.03 57.88
N ILE A 600 44.50 133.28 58.42
CA ILE A 600 45.51 132.23 58.70
C ILE A 600 45.64 131.77 60.19
N SER A 601 45.05 132.48 61.15
CA SER A 601 45.17 132.11 62.59
C SER A 601 44.19 130.99 62.98
N ALA A 602 42.88 131.22 62.75
CA ALA A 602 41.85 130.20 62.96
C ALA A 602 42.12 128.94 62.09
N THR A 603 42.72 129.10 60.91
CA THR A 603 43.06 127.95 60.06
C THR A 603 44.12 127.04 60.66
N LYS A 604 44.93 127.41 61.67
CA LYS A 604 45.87 126.43 62.26
C LYS A 604 45.12 125.43 63.14
N THR A 605 44.32 125.90 64.09
CA THR A 605 43.52 125.01 64.94
C THR A 605 42.45 124.28 64.12
N MET A 606 41.89 124.94 63.10
CA MET A 606 41.01 124.30 62.12
C MET A 606 41.77 123.29 61.23
N LEU A 607 43.03 123.54 60.84
CA LEU A 607 43.87 122.55 60.12
C LEU A 607 44.07 121.33 60.99
N GLU A 608 44.60 121.45 62.20
CA GLU A 608 44.80 120.29 63.06
C GLU A 608 43.47 119.55 63.36
N ARG A 609 42.33 120.24 63.33
CA ARG A 609 41.01 119.60 63.43
C ARG A 609 40.63 118.88 62.13
N LEU A 610 40.78 119.54 60.97
CA LEU A 610 40.59 118.98 59.63
C LEU A 610 41.55 117.82 59.32
N GLU A 611 42.75 117.80 59.93
CA GLU A 611 43.72 116.72 59.82
C GLU A 611 43.31 115.52 60.67
N ARG A 612 42.84 115.73 61.91
CA ARG A 612 42.23 114.67 62.71
C ARG A 612 40.92 114.16 62.07
N GLU A 613 40.10 115.03 61.48
CA GLU A 613 38.91 114.67 60.69
C GLU A 613 39.30 113.88 59.43
N ARG A 614 40.32 114.32 58.67
CA ARG A 614 40.89 113.62 57.50
C ARG A 614 41.43 112.25 57.86
N ASP A 615 42.19 112.13 58.95
CA ASP A 615 42.86 110.89 59.32
C ASP A 615 41.88 109.91 59.98
N THR A 616 40.85 110.41 60.68
CA THR A 616 39.69 109.59 61.09
C THR A 616 38.93 109.12 59.85
N ALA A 617 38.60 110.00 58.91
CA ALA A 617 37.91 109.64 57.67
C ALA A 617 38.73 108.68 56.78
N ARG A 618 40.07 108.77 56.83
CA ARG A 618 40.97 107.80 56.18
C ARG A 618 40.92 106.45 56.89
N ALA A 619 41.05 106.40 58.21
CA ALA A 619 40.93 105.16 58.97
C ALA A 619 39.55 104.52 58.81
N ASP A 620 38.49 105.32 58.71
CA ASP A 620 37.13 104.87 58.39
C ASP A 620 37.05 104.31 56.96
N PHE A 621 37.66 104.97 55.97
CA PHE A 621 37.73 104.50 54.59
C PHE A 621 38.58 103.23 54.43
N GLU A 622 39.67 103.09 55.19
CA GLU A 622 40.50 101.88 55.27
C GLU A 622 39.72 100.73 55.91
N ARG A 623 39.00 100.95 57.01
CA ARG A 623 38.07 99.93 57.56
C ARG A 623 36.98 99.54 56.56
N LEU A 624 36.41 100.50 55.81
CA LEU A 624 35.43 100.20 54.76
C LEU A 624 36.03 99.44 53.57
N ILE A 625 37.33 99.59 53.29
CA ILE A 625 38.06 98.76 52.33
C ILE A 625 38.22 97.33 52.85
N ASP A 626 38.65 97.16 54.11
CA ASP A 626 38.81 95.86 54.74
C ASP A 626 37.47 95.11 54.87
N GLU A 627 36.40 95.80 55.28
CA GLU A 627 35.04 95.26 55.33
C GLU A 627 34.55 94.86 53.93
N ARG A 628 34.76 95.70 52.91
CA ARG A 628 34.42 95.41 51.51
C ARG A 628 35.14 94.16 51.01
N ASP A 629 36.43 94.02 51.28
CA ASP A 629 37.22 92.90 50.76
C ASP A 629 36.99 91.61 51.59
N ALA A 630 36.74 91.71 52.89
CA ALA A 630 36.25 90.59 53.70
C ALA A 630 34.85 90.11 53.24
N LEU A 631 33.96 91.03 52.83
CA LEU A 631 32.65 90.69 52.25
C LEU A 631 32.79 90.07 50.85
N ARG A 632 33.70 90.57 50.01
CA ARG A 632 34.02 89.99 48.69
C ARG A 632 34.57 88.58 48.81
N GLU A 633 35.54 88.36 49.70
CA GLU A 633 36.14 87.03 49.89
C GLU A 633 35.13 86.07 50.51
N ARG A 634 34.28 86.53 51.46
CA ARG A 634 33.16 85.73 51.98
C ARG A 634 32.14 85.37 50.88
N HIS A 635 31.81 86.30 49.99
CA HIS A 635 30.94 86.04 48.85
C HIS A 635 31.58 85.07 47.85
N LYS A 636 32.88 85.21 47.57
CA LYS A 636 33.66 84.29 46.72
C LYS A 636 33.66 82.88 47.31
N MET A 637 34.04 82.71 48.57
CA MET A 637 34.02 81.41 49.26
C MET A 637 32.61 80.78 49.28
N MET A 638 31.55 81.59 49.45
CA MET A 638 30.16 81.12 49.36
C MET A 638 29.78 80.68 47.94
N SER A 639 30.20 81.44 46.93
CA SER A 639 29.97 81.12 45.50
C SER A 639 30.73 79.87 45.06
N GLU A 640 31.96 79.68 45.53
CA GLU A 640 32.79 78.51 45.28
C GLU A 640 32.19 77.27 45.96
N ALA A 641 31.81 77.36 47.24
CA ALA A 641 31.12 76.29 47.96
C ALA A 641 29.78 75.90 47.30
N HIS A 642 28.99 76.89 46.86
CA HIS A 642 27.76 76.63 46.11
C HIS A 642 28.02 75.97 44.74
N SER A 643 29.09 76.37 44.04
CA SER A 643 29.48 75.76 42.77
C SER A 643 29.91 74.30 42.94
N CYS A 644 30.71 74.00 43.97
CA CYS A 644 31.10 72.63 44.32
C CYS A 644 29.90 71.76 44.70
N GLU A 645 28.97 72.26 45.51
CA GLU A 645 27.76 71.51 45.87
C GLU A 645 26.83 71.31 44.65
N GLN A 646 26.69 72.32 43.78
CA GLN A 646 25.91 72.17 42.54
C GLN A 646 26.55 71.15 41.59
N LEU A 647 27.88 71.06 41.54
CA LEU A 647 28.61 70.05 40.77
C LEU A 647 28.39 68.64 41.36
N ARG A 648 28.57 68.47 42.68
CA ARG A 648 28.32 67.21 43.40
C ARG A 648 26.88 66.70 43.24
N LEU A 649 25.90 67.61 43.24
CA LEU A 649 24.48 67.27 43.01
C LEU A 649 24.21 66.86 41.54
N LYS A 650 24.90 67.46 40.56
CA LYS A 650 24.83 67.04 39.15
C LYS A 650 25.46 65.65 38.94
N GLU A 651 26.61 65.39 39.55
CA GLU A 651 27.27 64.08 39.51
C GLU A 651 26.38 63.00 40.11
N SER A 652 25.85 63.23 41.32
CA SER A 652 24.89 62.34 41.99
C SER A 652 23.61 62.09 41.17
N LEU A 653 23.11 63.11 40.45
CA LEU A 653 21.98 62.96 39.54
C LEU A 653 22.34 62.07 38.33
N VAL A 654 23.51 62.26 37.72
CA VAL A 654 23.98 61.42 36.60
C VAL A 654 24.22 59.97 37.07
N GLU A 655 24.76 59.75 38.28
CA GLU A 655 24.86 58.42 38.89
C GLU A 655 23.48 57.80 39.17
N ALA A 656 22.48 58.59 39.56
CA ALA A 656 21.11 58.10 39.75
C ALA A 656 20.45 57.74 38.41
N GLU A 657 20.58 58.60 37.39
CA GLU A 657 20.07 58.34 36.04
C GLU A 657 20.71 57.11 35.37
N THR A 658 22.03 56.94 35.50
CA THR A 658 22.74 55.80 34.92
C THR A 658 22.34 54.48 35.59
N ARG A 659 22.20 54.47 36.93
CA ARG A 659 21.63 53.31 37.66
C ARG A 659 20.19 53.04 37.25
N LEU A 660 19.35 54.06 37.10
CA LEU A 660 17.96 53.90 36.64
C LEU A 660 17.92 53.27 35.24
N LYS A 661 18.66 53.81 34.28
CA LYS A 661 18.79 53.28 32.91
C LYS A 661 19.30 51.83 32.89
N HIS A 662 20.21 51.47 33.81
CA HIS A 662 20.69 50.09 33.95
C HIS A 662 19.58 49.15 34.44
N VAL A 663 18.87 49.49 35.52
CA VAL A 663 17.76 48.69 36.07
C VAL A 663 16.59 48.63 35.08
N GLU A 664 16.33 49.68 34.29
CA GLU A 664 15.31 49.67 33.24
C GLU A 664 15.67 48.71 32.10
N LYS A 665 16.96 48.62 31.73
CA LYS A 665 17.45 47.61 30.81
C LYS A 665 17.31 46.19 31.39
N GLU A 666 17.77 45.95 32.62
CA GLU A 666 17.63 44.65 33.28
C GLU A 666 16.16 44.21 33.34
N ARG A 667 15.23 45.13 33.66
CA ARG A 667 13.79 44.88 33.64
C ARG A 667 13.28 44.49 32.24
N GLN A 668 13.79 45.13 31.20
CA GLN A 668 13.42 44.82 29.82
C GLN A 668 13.97 43.46 29.38
N ASP A 669 15.23 43.15 29.69
CA ASP A 669 15.86 41.85 29.40
C ASP A 669 15.16 40.71 30.18
N LEU A 670 14.73 40.96 31.42
CA LEU A 670 13.89 40.05 32.21
C LEU A 670 12.48 39.86 31.62
N LEU A 671 11.86 40.91 31.07
CA LEU A 671 10.56 40.78 30.38
C LEU A 671 10.67 39.99 29.08
N VAL A 672 11.72 40.21 28.29
CA VAL A 672 11.99 39.43 27.06
C VAL A 672 12.24 37.96 27.39
N THR A 673 13.06 37.67 28.40
CA THR A 673 13.32 36.28 28.83
C THR A 673 12.14 35.62 29.56
N GLN A 674 11.24 36.39 30.19
CA GLN A 674 9.96 35.87 30.67
C GLN A 674 9.01 35.54 29.50
N GLY A 675 9.00 36.38 28.46
CA GLY A 675 8.25 36.17 27.23
C GLY A 675 8.66 34.88 26.51
N SER A 676 9.95 34.68 26.28
CA SER A 676 10.46 33.46 25.65
C SER A 676 10.19 32.21 26.48
N LYS A 677 10.37 32.26 27.81
CA LYS A 677 10.00 31.16 28.71
C LYS A 677 8.50 30.83 28.64
N ARG A 678 7.63 31.84 28.59
CA ARG A 678 6.18 31.62 28.43
C ARG A 678 5.83 30.98 27.09
N ALA A 679 6.47 31.40 25.99
CA ALA A 679 6.32 30.74 24.70
C ALA A 679 6.71 29.27 24.77
N THR A 680 7.91 28.95 25.30
CA THR A 680 8.36 27.55 25.44
C THR A 680 7.48 26.70 26.36
N ILE A 681 6.82 27.30 27.36
CA ILE A 681 5.83 26.59 28.19
C ILE A 681 4.57 26.29 27.36
N SER A 682 4.04 27.27 26.62
CA SER A 682 2.90 27.06 25.72
C SER A 682 3.18 25.99 24.66
N ASP A 683 4.37 26.03 24.04
CA ASP A 683 4.80 25.03 23.05
C ASP A 683 4.86 23.61 23.66
N LEU A 684 5.23 23.49 24.94
CA LEU A 684 5.27 22.21 25.67
C LEU A 684 3.88 21.75 26.15
N GLU A 685 3.01 22.68 26.54
CA GLU A 685 1.61 22.40 26.88
C GLU A 685 0.82 21.92 25.65
N ASP A 686 1.03 22.55 24.49
CA ASP A 686 0.49 22.10 23.21
C ASP A 686 1.04 20.72 22.81
N GLN A 687 2.35 20.46 22.97
CA GLN A 687 2.92 19.13 22.74
C GLN A 687 2.31 18.07 23.66
N LEU A 688 2.16 18.36 24.95
CA LEU A 688 1.52 17.45 25.91
C LEU A 688 0.05 17.19 25.55
N SER A 689 -0.68 18.20 25.06
CA SER A 689 -2.05 18.07 24.59
C SER A 689 -2.15 17.15 23.36
N ASN A 690 -1.31 17.36 22.34
CA ASN A 690 -1.25 16.50 21.14
C ASN A 690 -0.91 15.05 21.53
N MET A 691 0.08 14.83 22.42
CA MET A 691 0.45 13.49 22.90
C MET A 691 -0.67 12.82 23.71
N GLN A 692 -1.49 13.58 24.45
CA GLN A 692 -2.66 13.05 25.14
C GLN A 692 -3.79 12.65 24.17
N GLU A 693 -4.01 13.42 23.10
CA GLU A 693 -4.93 13.06 22.03
C GLU A 693 -4.48 11.79 21.29
N GLU A 694 -3.20 11.68 20.91
CA GLU A 694 -2.65 10.48 20.26
C GLU A 694 -2.76 9.25 21.17
N LEU A 695 -2.50 9.41 22.47
CA LEU A 695 -2.72 8.35 23.47
C LEU A 695 -4.20 7.99 23.62
N HIS A 696 -5.13 8.91 23.36
CA HIS A 696 -6.56 8.61 23.37
C HIS A 696 -6.99 7.87 22.09
N ARG A 697 -6.54 8.32 20.91
CA ARG A 697 -6.81 7.70 19.61
C ARG A 697 -6.29 6.26 19.56
N THR A 698 -5.04 6.02 19.95
CA THR A 698 -4.44 4.68 20.01
C THR A 698 -5.14 3.75 21.03
N LYS A 699 -5.69 4.29 22.12
CA LYS A 699 -6.55 3.51 23.05
C LYS A 699 -7.90 3.14 22.43
N GLN A 700 -8.53 4.03 21.67
CA GLN A 700 -9.76 3.71 20.92
C GLN A 700 -9.48 2.64 19.84
N GLU A 701 -8.39 2.79 19.08
CA GLU A 701 -7.93 1.80 18.10
C GLU A 701 -7.66 0.43 18.73
N LEU A 702 -6.99 0.38 19.88
CA LEU A 702 -6.80 -0.88 20.61
C LEU A 702 -8.14 -1.52 21.03
N MET A 703 -9.16 -0.72 21.37
CA MET A 703 -10.49 -1.23 21.71
C MET A 703 -11.28 -1.70 20.47
N THR A 704 -11.16 -1.04 19.32
CA THR A 704 -11.79 -1.53 18.08
C THR A 704 -11.09 -2.79 17.57
N GLN A 705 -9.76 -2.86 17.61
CA GLN A 705 -8.98 -4.06 17.30
C GLN A 705 -9.32 -5.23 18.22
N ARG A 706 -9.43 -5.01 19.55
CA ARG A 706 -9.94 -6.02 20.48
C ARG A 706 -11.34 -6.50 20.12
N THR A 707 -12.23 -5.60 19.70
CA THR A 707 -13.60 -5.95 19.29
C THR A 707 -13.60 -6.77 18.00
N GLN A 708 -12.76 -6.42 17.02
CA GLN A 708 -12.57 -7.19 15.78
C GLN A 708 -12.02 -8.59 16.07
N TYR A 709 -11.02 -8.71 16.96
CA TYR A 709 -10.48 -10.01 17.39
C TYR A 709 -11.56 -10.93 18.01
N HIS A 710 -12.43 -10.41 18.87
CA HIS A 710 -13.52 -11.21 19.44
C HIS A 710 -14.52 -11.67 18.37
N ARG A 711 -14.85 -10.81 17.39
CA ARG A 711 -15.70 -11.20 16.24
C ARG A 711 -15.06 -12.30 15.40
N LEU A 712 -13.77 -12.17 15.08
CA LEU A 712 -13.01 -13.20 14.36
C LEU A 712 -12.97 -14.53 15.12
N ARG A 713 -12.82 -14.48 16.45
CA ARG A 713 -12.86 -15.68 17.29
C ARG A 713 -14.24 -16.35 17.27
N THR A 714 -15.33 -15.60 17.42
CA THR A 714 -16.69 -16.18 17.32
C THR A 714 -16.96 -16.77 15.93
N LEU A 715 -16.43 -16.19 14.86
CA LEU A 715 -16.49 -16.79 13.52
C LEU A 715 -15.66 -18.08 13.44
N GLN A 716 -14.46 -18.11 14.04
CA GLN A 716 -13.65 -19.34 14.15
C GLN A 716 -14.43 -20.44 14.89
N ASP A 717 -14.94 -20.15 16.09
CA ASP A 717 -15.72 -21.09 16.92
C ASP A 717 -16.92 -21.66 16.12
N GLN A 718 -17.62 -20.82 15.35
CA GLN A 718 -18.71 -21.23 14.45
C GLN A 718 -18.24 -22.12 13.29
N THR A 719 -17.10 -21.81 12.66
CA THR A 719 -16.54 -22.66 11.59
C THR A 719 -16.05 -24.02 12.10
N GLU A 720 -15.46 -24.08 13.30
CA GLU A 720 -15.06 -25.33 13.95
C GLU A 720 -16.28 -26.20 14.29
N GLN A 721 -17.36 -25.60 14.81
CA GLN A 721 -18.63 -26.31 15.04
C GLN A 721 -19.26 -26.82 13.73
N SER A 722 -19.26 -26.00 12.68
CA SER A 722 -19.76 -26.39 11.35
C SER A 722 -18.95 -27.55 10.75
N PHE A 723 -17.61 -27.48 10.84
CA PHE A 723 -16.71 -28.55 10.41
C PHE A 723 -16.96 -29.85 11.19
N GLY A 724 -17.09 -29.80 12.52
CA GLY A 724 -17.40 -30.97 13.34
C GLY A 724 -18.75 -31.63 12.98
N ASN A 725 -19.77 -30.82 12.66
CA ASN A 725 -21.06 -31.33 12.17
C ASN A 725 -20.92 -32.03 10.82
N ILE A 726 -20.17 -31.46 9.87
CA ILE A 726 -19.91 -32.07 8.55
C ILE A 726 -19.10 -33.36 8.69
N GLN A 727 -18.07 -33.38 9.54
CA GLN A 727 -17.27 -34.57 9.81
C GLN A 727 -18.12 -35.70 10.43
N SER A 728 -19.04 -35.38 11.34
CA SER A 728 -20.00 -36.32 11.91
C SER A 728 -20.96 -36.89 10.86
N GLN A 729 -21.55 -36.04 9.99
CA GLN A 729 -22.40 -36.46 8.88
C GLN A 729 -21.65 -37.35 7.86
N TRP A 730 -20.40 -37.00 7.54
CA TRP A 730 -19.54 -37.81 6.68
C TRP A 730 -19.27 -39.20 7.29
N SER A 731 -18.97 -39.26 8.59
CA SER A 731 -18.74 -40.52 9.31
C SER A 731 -20.01 -41.39 9.37
N GLN A 732 -21.19 -40.78 9.49
CA GLN A 732 -22.47 -41.48 9.44
C GLN A 732 -22.75 -42.04 8.04
N THR A 733 -22.55 -41.25 6.99
CA THR A 733 -22.76 -41.70 5.59
C THR A 733 -21.74 -42.76 5.15
N GLU A 734 -20.50 -42.72 5.64
CA GLU A 734 -19.53 -43.81 5.51
C GLU A 734 -20.02 -45.08 6.23
N SER A 735 -20.56 -44.95 7.45
CA SER A 735 -21.15 -46.08 8.19
C SER A 735 -22.35 -46.69 7.46
N GLU A 736 -23.19 -45.89 6.82
CA GLU A 736 -24.34 -46.33 6.03
C GLU A 736 -23.92 -46.97 4.70
N LEU A 737 -22.91 -46.42 4.02
CA LEU A 737 -22.31 -47.00 2.81
C LEU A 737 -21.70 -48.38 3.11
N ASN A 738 -20.95 -48.53 4.19
CA ASN A 738 -20.38 -49.83 4.59
C ASN A 738 -21.49 -50.86 4.87
N LYS A 739 -22.57 -50.48 5.57
CA LYS A 739 -23.75 -51.35 5.77
C LYS A 739 -24.45 -51.71 4.45
N ALA A 740 -24.44 -50.83 3.45
CA ALA A 740 -24.97 -51.12 2.12
C ALA A 740 -24.06 -52.08 1.33
N LEU A 741 -22.74 -51.89 1.38
CA LEU A 741 -21.75 -52.78 0.77
C LEU A 741 -21.82 -54.20 1.34
N ASP A 742 -21.96 -54.35 2.66
CA ASP A 742 -22.05 -55.67 3.30
C ASP A 742 -23.38 -56.38 2.99
N ARG A 743 -24.48 -55.64 2.85
CA ARG A 743 -25.74 -56.18 2.29
C ARG A 743 -25.54 -56.65 0.85
N ASN A 744 -24.84 -55.87 0.02
CA ASN A 744 -24.61 -56.25 -1.39
C ASN A 744 -23.78 -57.54 -1.49
N LYS A 745 -22.70 -57.67 -0.71
CA LYS A 745 -21.92 -58.93 -0.61
C LYS A 745 -22.79 -60.12 -0.20
N SER A 746 -23.71 -59.92 0.74
CA SER A 746 -24.65 -60.98 1.17
C SER A 746 -25.63 -61.38 0.06
N MET A 747 -26.15 -60.41 -0.70
CA MET A 747 -27.00 -60.66 -1.88
C MET A 747 -26.22 -61.37 -3.00
N GLU A 748 -24.97 -60.97 -3.26
CA GLU A 748 -24.07 -61.64 -4.21
C GLU A 748 -23.81 -63.11 -3.80
N GLN A 749 -23.55 -63.36 -2.51
CA GLN A 749 -23.41 -64.72 -1.97
C GLN A 749 -24.68 -65.55 -2.17
N GLN A 750 -25.86 -65.02 -1.83
CA GLN A 750 -27.14 -65.69 -2.08
C GLN A 750 -27.36 -65.96 -3.59
N GLN A 751 -26.99 -65.01 -4.46
CA GLN A 751 -27.07 -65.19 -5.90
C GLN A 751 -26.13 -66.28 -6.42
N THR A 752 -24.93 -66.44 -5.84
CA THR A 752 -24.05 -67.57 -6.18
C THR A 752 -24.65 -68.92 -5.75
N GLN A 753 -25.15 -69.01 -4.51
CA GLN A 753 -25.80 -70.24 -3.99
C GLN A 753 -27.01 -70.65 -4.83
N LEU A 754 -27.88 -69.71 -5.20
CA LEU A 754 -29.03 -69.98 -6.07
C LEU A 754 -28.60 -70.39 -7.50
N ASN A 755 -27.53 -69.79 -8.03
CA ASN A 755 -26.98 -70.21 -9.33
C ASN A 755 -26.40 -71.63 -9.29
N ASP A 756 -25.80 -72.05 -8.18
CA ASP A 756 -25.26 -73.40 -8.01
C ASP A 756 -26.39 -74.44 -7.87
N GLN A 757 -27.42 -74.16 -7.08
CA GLN A 757 -28.65 -74.97 -7.04
C GLN A 757 -29.31 -75.10 -8.43
N ILE A 758 -29.30 -74.03 -9.22
CA ILE A 758 -29.79 -74.05 -10.61
C ILE A 758 -28.91 -74.92 -11.53
N LYS A 759 -27.60 -75.07 -11.27
CA LYS A 759 -26.74 -76.02 -11.99
C LYS A 759 -27.07 -77.46 -11.59
N GLU A 760 -27.18 -77.72 -10.30
CA GLU A 760 -27.52 -79.04 -9.74
C GLU A 760 -28.85 -79.56 -10.29
N LEU A 761 -29.92 -78.77 -10.21
CA LEU A 761 -31.23 -79.11 -10.75
C LEU A 761 -31.22 -79.31 -12.27
N LYS A 762 -30.41 -78.53 -13.03
CA LYS A 762 -30.23 -78.76 -14.48
C LYS A 762 -29.50 -80.06 -14.77
N GLN A 763 -28.52 -80.44 -13.94
CA GLN A 763 -27.81 -81.70 -14.08
C GLN A 763 -28.72 -82.89 -13.73
N GLU A 764 -29.54 -82.78 -12.68
CA GLU A 764 -30.56 -83.78 -12.34
C GLU A 764 -31.61 -83.94 -13.46
N ILE A 765 -32.15 -82.84 -14.00
CA ILE A 765 -33.05 -82.88 -15.17
C ILE A 765 -32.41 -83.58 -16.37
N ASN A 766 -31.13 -83.35 -16.63
CA ASN A 766 -30.42 -84.02 -17.73
C ASN A 766 -30.18 -85.51 -17.45
N ASN A 767 -29.87 -85.90 -16.21
CA ASN A 767 -29.77 -87.30 -15.80
C ASN A 767 -31.12 -88.04 -15.94
N LEU A 768 -32.22 -87.41 -15.49
CA LEU A 768 -33.57 -87.97 -15.62
C LEU A 768 -33.99 -88.10 -17.10
N ARG A 769 -33.62 -87.15 -17.96
CA ARG A 769 -33.83 -87.26 -19.42
C ARG A 769 -33.03 -88.40 -20.03
N ALA A 770 -31.77 -88.58 -19.64
CA ALA A 770 -30.95 -89.70 -20.10
C ALA A 770 -31.57 -91.05 -19.69
N ASN A 771 -31.97 -91.18 -18.43
CA ASN A 771 -32.66 -92.37 -17.92
C ASN A 771 -33.97 -92.65 -18.67
N MET A 772 -34.76 -91.62 -18.97
CA MET A 772 -35.97 -91.74 -19.81
C MET A 772 -35.64 -92.34 -21.18
N THR A 773 -34.61 -91.83 -21.86
CA THR A 773 -34.21 -92.36 -23.19
C THR A 773 -33.65 -93.79 -23.13
N VAL A 774 -33.11 -94.24 -21.99
CA VAL A 774 -32.70 -95.63 -21.79
C VAL A 774 -33.92 -96.52 -21.57
N LEU A 775 -34.89 -96.08 -20.77
CA LEU A 775 -36.16 -96.79 -20.54
C LEU A 775 -36.99 -96.91 -21.82
N ASP A 776 -37.02 -95.88 -22.68
CA ASP A 776 -37.66 -95.97 -23.99
C ASP A 776 -36.97 -96.99 -24.90
N GLN A 777 -35.63 -97.01 -24.97
CA GLN A 777 -34.90 -98.05 -25.72
C GLN A 777 -35.14 -99.46 -25.16
N GLU A 778 -35.28 -99.62 -23.85
CA GLU A 778 -35.55 -100.92 -23.22
C GLU A 778 -37.00 -101.37 -23.48
N LYS A 779 -37.97 -100.46 -23.38
CA LYS A 779 -39.37 -100.66 -23.77
C LYS A 779 -39.48 -101.07 -25.24
N ASP A 780 -38.77 -100.38 -26.14
CA ASP A 780 -38.79 -100.68 -27.58
C ASP A 780 -38.15 -102.06 -27.88
N ARG A 781 -37.06 -102.44 -27.19
CA ARG A 781 -36.49 -103.81 -27.26
C ARG A 781 -37.47 -104.87 -26.76
N LEU A 782 -38.18 -104.60 -25.67
CA LEU A 782 -39.17 -105.51 -25.10
C LEU A 782 -40.40 -105.66 -26.02
N LEU A 783 -40.81 -104.59 -26.71
CA LEU A 783 -41.84 -104.65 -27.74
C LEU A 783 -41.39 -105.51 -28.93
N MET A 784 -40.20 -105.28 -29.49
CA MET A 784 -39.66 -106.13 -30.56
C MET A 784 -39.57 -107.61 -30.15
N ALA A 785 -39.15 -107.90 -28.91
CA ALA A 785 -39.10 -109.26 -28.39
C ALA A 785 -40.49 -109.87 -28.16
N LEU A 786 -41.50 -109.06 -27.82
CA LEU A 786 -42.90 -109.50 -27.71
C LEU A 786 -43.51 -109.79 -29.08
N ASP A 787 -43.25 -108.95 -30.08
CA ASP A 787 -43.69 -109.14 -31.46
C ASP A 787 -43.07 -110.41 -32.05
N GLU A 788 -41.75 -110.60 -31.92
CA GLU A 788 -41.05 -111.85 -32.31
C GLU A 788 -41.66 -113.10 -31.66
N LYS A 789 -42.08 -113.01 -30.39
CA LYS A 789 -42.70 -114.13 -29.68
C LYS A 789 -44.12 -114.37 -30.17
N THR A 790 -44.86 -113.31 -30.47
CA THR A 790 -46.23 -113.37 -31.00
C THR A 790 -46.24 -113.98 -32.40
N GLU A 791 -45.31 -113.59 -33.28
CA GLU A 791 -45.13 -114.22 -34.60
C GLU A 791 -44.80 -115.72 -34.50
N LYS A 792 -43.94 -116.10 -33.54
CA LYS A 792 -43.57 -117.51 -33.30
C LYS A 792 -44.73 -118.33 -32.74
N ILE A 793 -45.56 -117.75 -31.87
CA ILE A 793 -46.81 -118.38 -31.40
C ILE A 793 -47.77 -118.56 -32.59
N ALA A 794 -48.04 -117.50 -33.35
CA ALA A 794 -48.91 -117.55 -34.52
C ALA A 794 -48.38 -118.45 -35.66
N ALA A 795 -47.09 -118.81 -35.67
CA ALA A 795 -46.54 -119.85 -36.53
C ALA A 795 -46.83 -121.26 -36.00
N LEU A 796 -46.56 -121.51 -34.71
CA LEU A 796 -46.85 -122.80 -34.07
C LEU A 796 -48.36 -123.13 -34.04
N GLU A 797 -49.22 -122.13 -33.88
CA GLU A 797 -50.68 -122.28 -33.97
C GLU A 797 -51.13 -122.72 -35.39
N ARG A 798 -50.46 -122.24 -36.44
CA ARG A 798 -50.72 -122.68 -37.83
C ARG A 798 -50.18 -124.09 -38.09
N GLU A 799 -49.04 -124.45 -37.51
CA GLU A 799 -48.52 -125.82 -37.58
C GLU A 799 -49.40 -126.81 -36.81
N LEU A 800 -49.92 -126.43 -35.64
CA LEU A 800 -50.93 -127.20 -34.89
C LEU A 800 -52.20 -127.39 -35.70
N MET A 801 -52.82 -126.31 -36.21
CA MET A 801 -54.00 -126.39 -37.07
C MET A 801 -53.80 -127.30 -38.29
N TYR A 802 -52.61 -127.30 -38.90
CA TYR A 802 -52.28 -128.19 -40.00
C TYR A 802 -52.16 -129.66 -39.54
N LYS A 803 -51.56 -129.92 -38.37
CA LYS A 803 -51.45 -131.26 -37.79
C LYS A 803 -52.78 -131.81 -37.27
N ASP A 804 -53.66 -130.95 -36.76
CA ASP A 804 -55.02 -131.31 -36.40
C ASP A 804 -55.82 -131.69 -37.66
N GLN A 805 -55.74 -130.91 -38.75
CA GLN A 805 -56.35 -131.28 -40.04
C GLN A 805 -55.77 -132.57 -40.64
N GLU A 806 -54.46 -132.78 -40.56
CA GLU A 806 -53.81 -134.02 -41.03
C GLU A 806 -54.27 -135.23 -40.19
N THR A 807 -54.36 -135.09 -38.86
CA THR A 807 -54.84 -136.16 -37.99
C THR A 807 -56.34 -136.40 -38.11
N GLU A 808 -57.18 -135.38 -38.31
CA GLU A 808 -58.59 -135.55 -38.68
C GLU A 808 -58.74 -136.32 -40.00
N GLY A 809 -57.93 -135.99 -41.01
CA GLY A 809 -57.86 -136.69 -42.28
C GLY A 809 -57.46 -138.17 -42.13
N ILE A 810 -56.45 -138.45 -41.30
CA ILE A 810 -56.04 -139.84 -40.97
C ILE A 810 -57.16 -140.56 -40.19
N HIS A 811 -57.83 -139.90 -39.25
CA HIS A 811 -58.98 -140.49 -38.55
C HIS A 811 -60.14 -140.78 -39.51
N GLN A 812 -60.38 -139.94 -40.53
CA GLN A 812 -61.36 -140.25 -41.57
C GLN A 812 -60.93 -141.46 -42.42
N GLN A 813 -59.66 -141.54 -42.83
CA GLN A 813 -59.15 -142.72 -43.56
C GLN A 813 -59.27 -144.00 -42.72
N ILE A 814 -59.06 -143.92 -41.40
CA ILE A 814 -59.27 -145.05 -40.48
C ILE A 814 -60.76 -145.44 -40.42
N ARG A 815 -61.69 -144.48 -40.32
CA ARG A 815 -63.13 -144.74 -40.39
C ARG A 815 -63.54 -145.37 -41.73
N ASP A 816 -63.02 -144.87 -42.85
CA ASP A 816 -63.29 -145.37 -44.20
C ASP A 816 -62.71 -146.78 -44.44
N LEU A 817 -61.62 -147.13 -43.74
CA LEU A 817 -61.03 -148.48 -43.76
C LEU A 817 -61.77 -149.44 -42.82
N GLN A 818 -62.32 -148.96 -41.71
CA GLN A 818 -63.20 -149.74 -40.83
C GLN A 818 -64.48 -150.12 -41.58
N HIS A 819 -65.16 -149.16 -42.21
CA HIS A 819 -66.35 -149.39 -43.06
C HIS A 819 -66.10 -150.16 -44.37
N LYS A 820 -64.85 -150.55 -44.67
CA LYS A 820 -64.50 -151.44 -45.80
C LYS A 820 -64.13 -152.87 -45.38
N ASN A 821 -64.11 -153.13 -44.08
CA ASN A 821 -63.89 -154.47 -43.50
C ASN A 821 -65.16 -155.00 -42.80
N GLU A 822 -66.31 -154.36 -43.06
CA GLU A 822 -67.68 -154.79 -42.74
C GLU A 822 -68.40 -155.20 -44.04
#